data_AF-A0A4Y8BN72-F1
#
_entry.id   AF-A0A4Y8BN72-F1
#
_cell.length_a   1.000
_cell.length_b   1.000
_cell.length_c   1.000
_cell.angle_alpha   90.00
_cell.angle_beta   90.00
_cell.angle_gamma   90.00
#
_symmetry.space_group_name_H-M   'P 1'
#
loop_
_entity.id
_entity.type
_entity.pdbx_description
1 polymer ?
#
loop_
_entity_poly.entity_id
_entity_poly.type
_entity_poly.pdbx_seq_one_letter_code
_entity_poly.pdbx_strand_id
1 'polypeptide(L)'
;MENTIEVKQHHFDANTLHMNTSSKLPVIGLLSEYWTGDEDSFTKYLLDNQILPSETTINNVEELLDFSNKIFANLIKMGQQGKIEKFDFKLASLFKPRFLRDFEQKEFQVLLFDISGFDNEEIKNKIKDIFLSVKSKSFIEFKEICEDKMFLTISRRGIAETKDNDDDSIAKLSIATARDRITLLNNFQSAKDNNYISSDFILKMATMMQESDLSGIKFNVRMTVGYNEYDATYTAEEVIAESLKTKQEREALQKVEEIKQQAREEIKQQDNLNRISLSPDSNMEQIQKAQTQIRMSKELVNEIKINPQPLNIGDEYVMGLFDDYCKKEIEKKNILLERAKEQGKNAYQTLKSHIEAGLPILEALNRIKEQYRQDETVMFASLLLTKDIVNVANKDIKITDLSVKNTELEKEIEKFSLDLVKKEENITNLQSALTKKSNEMNLLKEHYNEIIYKMKQELEENIKSLETDFNSKINEANDIIDEQSKIIDRLTPYEDQVVRKDERIKELESKYERILEEKLSLEGDKKASIAMMKAMEDKVQKNEMKSKELESKYERILEEKLSLEGDKLANITELVHLKDENQLLKNKVKNLKEEGVRVKELEMQEKFLRDKIANLENQIKETNYLMQKIVANTKDDELKSPVDILGHKLK
;
A
#
# COMPACT_ATOMS: atom_id res chain seq x y z
N MET A 1 27.92 -49.75 7.85
CA MET A 1 29.18 -49.60 8.65
C MET A 1 30.36 -49.58 7.67
N GLU A 2 31.55 -50.15 7.92
CA GLU A 2 32.52 -50.35 6.82
C GLU A 2 32.12 -51.57 5.99
N ASN A 3 31.74 -51.37 4.73
CA ASN A 3 31.29 -52.42 3.80
C ASN A 3 32.45 -53.38 3.43
N THR A 4 32.71 -54.35 4.32
CA THR A 4 33.91 -55.19 4.31
C THR A 4 33.55 -56.66 4.45
N ILE A 5 34.01 -57.47 3.51
CA ILE A 5 33.96 -58.93 3.56
C ILE A 5 35.18 -59.40 4.35
N GLU A 6 34.97 -60.03 5.51
CA GLU A 6 36.09 -60.62 6.25
C GLU A 6 36.37 -62.03 5.71
N VAL A 7 37.55 -62.22 5.10
CA VAL A 7 38.01 -63.51 4.56
C VAL A 7 38.86 -64.22 5.62
N LYS A 8 38.40 -65.40 6.05
CA LYS A 8 38.96 -66.18 7.17
C LYS A 8 39.28 -67.60 6.71
N GLN A 9 40.36 -68.19 7.22
CA GLN A 9 40.66 -69.60 6.98
C GLN A 9 39.95 -70.44 8.05
N HIS A 10 39.13 -71.38 7.62
CA HIS A 10 38.42 -72.31 8.50
C HIS A 10 39.09 -73.69 8.48
N HIS A 11 38.90 -74.48 9.54
CA HIS A 11 39.35 -75.86 9.55
C HIS A 11 38.51 -76.70 8.57
N PHE A 12 39.14 -77.67 7.92
CA PHE A 12 38.48 -78.63 7.04
C PHE A 12 38.15 -79.91 7.81
N ASP A 13 36.86 -80.20 7.96
CA ASP A 13 36.37 -81.52 8.40
C ASP A 13 35.69 -82.21 7.21
N ALA A 14 36.08 -83.45 6.92
CA ALA A 14 35.51 -84.25 5.84
C ALA A 14 34.07 -84.70 6.14
N ASN A 15 33.66 -84.70 7.42
CA ASN A 15 32.31 -85.09 7.84
C ASN A 15 31.28 -83.96 7.68
N THR A 16 31.72 -82.71 7.55
CA THR A 16 30.83 -81.53 7.42
C THR A 16 30.63 -81.09 5.98
N LEU A 17 31.37 -81.64 5.00
CA LEU A 17 31.28 -81.24 3.60
C LEU A 17 30.09 -81.93 2.91
N HIS A 18 29.16 -81.15 2.37
CA HIS A 18 27.99 -81.70 1.69
C HIS A 18 28.30 -81.97 0.20
N MET A 19 28.40 -83.23 -0.23
CA MET A 19 28.86 -83.54 -1.61
C MET A 19 28.02 -82.91 -2.73
N ASN A 20 26.75 -82.60 -2.47
CA ASN A 20 25.85 -81.92 -3.41
C ASN A 20 26.09 -80.40 -3.56
N THR A 21 27.02 -79.81 -2.81
CA THR A 21 27.43 -78.39 -2.93
C THR A 21 28.63 -78.18 -3.87
N SER A 22 29.05 -79.23 -4.58
CA SER A 22 30.14 -79.18 -5.54
C SER A 22 29.81 -78.22 -6.69
N SER A 23 30.59 -77.14 -6.85
CA SER A 23 30.27 -76.07 -7.81
C SER A 23 30.57 -76.46 -9.26
N LYS A 24 31.35 -77.53 -9.46
CA LYS A 24 31.73 -78.10 -10.75
C LYS A 24 32.22 -79.53 -10.56
N LEU A 25 32.07 -80.39 -11.58
CA LEU A 25 32.50 -81.79 -11.48
C LEU A 25 34.02 -81.88 -11.15
N PRO A 26 34.43 -82.69 -10.14
CA PRO A 26 35.83 -82.78 -9.70
C PRO A 26 36.79 -83.08 -10.84
N VAL A 27 37.90 -82.34 -10.89
CA VAL A 27 38.89 -82.25 -11.97
C VAL A 27 38.32 -81.70 -13.29
N ILE A 28 37.29 -82.34 -13.83
CA ILE A 28 36.72 -82.08 -15.16
C ILE A 28 36.25 -80.63 -15.33
N GLY A 29 35.58 -80.05 -14.33
CA GLY A 29 35.00 -78.72 -14.41
C GLY A 29 36.01 -77.57 -14.44
N LEU A 30 37.29 -77.83 -14.16
CA LEU A 30 38.39 -76.90 -14.46
C LEU A 30 38.99 -77.17 -15.85
N LEU A 31 39.07 -78.44 -16.27
CA LEU A 31 39.62 -78.81 -17.59
C LEU A 31 38.75 -78.31 -18.75
N SER A 32 37.44 -78.13 -18.54
CA SER A 32 36.53 -77.52 -19.52
C SER A 32 36.92 -76.09 -19.90
N GLU A 33 37.56 -75.32 -19.00
CA GLU A 33 37.99 -73.94 -19.28
C GLU A 33 39.15 -73.88 -20.30
N TYR A 34 39.76 -75.03 -20.62
CA TYR A 34 40.90 -75.18 -21.53
C TYR A 34 40.59 -76.07 -22.75
N TRP A 35 39.31 -76.30 -23.04
CA TRP A 35 38.84 -77.01 -24.23
C TRP A 35 38.42 -76.02 -25.32
N THR A 36 38.89 -76.21 -26.55
CA THR A 36 38.64 -75.29 -27.69
C THR A 36 37.40 -75.67 -28.53
N GLY A 37 36.58 -76.61 -28.05
CA GLY A 37 35.30 -76.97 -28.65
C GLY A 37 34.10 -76.55 -27.79
N ASP A 38 32.92 -76.85 -28.29
CA ASP A 38 31.66 -76.85 -27.54
C ASP A 38 31.62 -77.91 -26.41
N GLU A 39 30.66 -77.72 -25.49
CA GLU A 39 30.43 -78.57 -24.31
C GLU A 39 29.95 -79.98 -24.66
N ASP A 40 29.20 -80.13 -25.76
CA ASP A 40 28.78 -81.43 -26.30
C ASP A 40 30.00 -82.27 -26.76
N SER A 41 30.93 -81.68 -27.51
CA SER A 41 32.15 -82.36 -27.94
C SER A 41 33.14 -82.60 -26.79
N PHE A 42 33.14 -81.75 -25.76
CA PHE A 42 33.88 -82.02 -24.52
C PHE A 42 33.31 -83.25 -23.81
N THR A 43 32.00 -83.26 -23.55
CA THR A 43 31.30 -84.38 -22.89
C THR A 43 31.46 -85.67 -23.67
N LYS A 44 31.30 -85.63 -25.00
CA LYS A 44 31.55 -86.78 -25.87
C LYS A 44 32.99 -87.27 -25.80
N TYR A 45 33.99 -86.38 -25.87
CA TYR A 45 35.40 -86.75 -25.75
C TYR A 45 35.69 -87.47 -24.41
N LEU A 46 35.10 -87.02 -23.31
CA LEU A 46 35.26 -87.65 -22.00
C LEU A 46 34.65 -89.06 -21.93
N LEU A 47 33.51 -89.28 -22.58
CA LEU A 47 32.83 -90.58 -22.65
C LEU A 47 33.56 -91.55 -23.61
N ASP A 48 33.87 -91.12 -24.84
CA ASP A 48 34.57 -91.91 -25.86
C ASP A 48 35.96 -92.38 -25.38
N ASN A 49 36.58 -91.64 -24.46
CA ASN A 49 37.88 -91.96 -23.85
C ASN A 49 37.81 -92.53 -22.42
N GLN A 50 36.61 -92.84 -21.91
CA GLN A 50 36.38 -93.44 -20.59
C GLN A 50 36.94 -92.62 -19.41
N ILE A 51 37.04 -91.30 -19.57
CA ILE A 51 37.49 -90.37 -18.52
C ILE A 51 36.33 -90.09 -17.55
N LEU A 52 35.12 -89.91 -18.08
CA LEU A 52 33.89 -89.77 -17.32
C LEU A 52 33.14 -91.12 -17.29
N PRO A 53 32.80 -91.69 -16.12
CA PRO A 53 31.92 -92.86 -16.03
C PRO A 53 30.48 -92.46 -16.35
N SER A 54 29.71 -93.36 -17.00
CA SER A 54 28.36 -93.07 -17.48
C SER A 54 27.37 -92.69 -16.38
N GLU A 55 27.56 -93.23 -15.17
CA GLU A 55 26.85 -92.85 -13.95
C GLU A 55 27.88 -92.81 -12.81
N THR A 56 27.80 -91.81 -11.92
CA THR A 56 28.60 -91.77 -10.69
C THR A 56 27.87 -90.95 -9.64
N THR A 57 27.75 -91.49 -8.44
CA THR A 57 27.30 -90.77 -7.24
C THR A 57 28.48 -90.72 -6.27
N ILE A 58 28.80 -89.53 -5.76
CA ILE A 58 29.88 -89.31 -4.79
C ILE A 58 29.23 -88.93 -3.46
N ASN A 59 29.41 -89.75 -2.43
CA ASN A 59 28.69 -89.64 -1.16
C ASN A 59 29.59 -89.13 -0.02
N ASN A 60 30.92 -89.19 -0.18
CA ASN A 60 31.90 -88.79 0.84
C ASN A 60 33.25 -88.39 0.20
N VAL A 61 34.17 -87.88 1.04
CA VAL A 61 35.49 -87.40 0.62
C VAL A 61 36.43 -88.52 0.14
N GLU A 62 36.22 -89.77 0.55
CA GLU A 62 37.05 -90.91 0.08
C GLU A 62 36.69 -91.29 -1.36
N GLU A 63 35.39 -91.42 -1.65
CA GLU A 63 34.85 -91.61 -3.02
C GLU A 63 35.23 -90.44 -3.95
N LEU A 64 35.20 -89.21 -3.43
CA LEU A 64 35.62 -88.00 -4.16
C LEU A 64 37.11 -88.06 -4.58
N LEU A 65 37.98 -88.50 -3.68
CA LEU A 65 39.42 -88.64 -3.94
C LEU A 65 39.69 -89.77 -4.93
N ASP A 66 39.08 -90.95 -4.74
CA ASP A 66 39.19 -92.09 -5.66
C ASP A 66 38.71 -91.74 -7.08
N PHE A 67 37.55 -91.07 -7.21
CA PHE A 67 37.04 -90.54 -8.48
C PHE A 67 38.03 -89.58 -9.15
N SER A 68 38.54 -88.60 -8.40
CA SER A 68 39.48 -87.59 -8.91
C SER A 68 40.82 -88.21 -9.34
N ASN A 69 41.31 -89.20 -8.60
CA ASN A 69 42.55 -89.93 -8.89
C ASN A 69 42.39 -90.85 -10.13
N LYS A 70 41.24 -91.50 -10.29
CA LYS A 70 40.89 -92.27 -11.51
C LYS A 70 40.87 -91.39 -12.76
N ILE A 71 40.31 -90.18 -12.67
CA ILE A 71 40.35 -89.19 -13.76
C ILE A 71 41.80 -88.81 -14.10
N PHE A 72 42.63 -88.50 -13.11
CA PHE A 72 44.05 -88.22 -13.32
C PHE A 72 44.80 -89.39 -14.00
N ALA A 73 44.57 -90.63 -13.57
CA ALA A 73 45.14 -91.82 -14.20
C ALA A 73 44.72 -91.98 -15.67
N ASN A 74 43.44 -91.73 -15.99
CA ASN A 74 42.93 -91.78 -17.35
C ASN A 74 43.49 -90.63 -18.23
N LEU A 75 43.62 -89.41 -17.70
CA LEU A 75 44.24 -88.28 -18.41
C LEU A 75 45.73 -88.52 -18.72
N ILE A 76 46.49 -89.09 -17.78
CA ILE A 76 47.88 -89.54 -18.01
C ILE A 76 47.92 -90.55 -19.18
N LYS A 77 47.01 -91.53 -19.18
CA LYS A 77 46.93 -92.57 -20.20
C LYS A 77 46.58 -91.99 -21.58
N MET A 78 45.68 -91.01 -21.66
CA MET A 78 45.37 -90.32 -22.92
C MET A 78 46.54 -89.46 -23.42
N GLY A 79 47.22 -88.73 -22.52
CA GLY A 79 48.42 -87.96 -22.84
C GLY A 79 49.58 -88.83 -23.37
N GLN A 80 49.74 -90.05 -22.83
CA GLN A 80 50.69 -91.05 -23.34
C GLN A 80 50.27 -91.63 -24.71
N GLN A 81 48.97 -91.71 -25.00
CA GLN A 81 48.44 -92.19 -26.28
C GLN A 81 48.37 -91.10 -27.37
N GLY A 82 48.75 -89.85 -27.06
CA GLY A 82 48.61 -88.72 -27.98
C GLY A 82 47.17 -88.27 -28.22
N LYS A 83 46.20 -88.83 -27.49
CA LYS A 83 44.78 -88.49 -27.54
C LYS A 83 44.51 -87.23 -26.71
N ILE A 84 44.98 -86.08 -27.21
CA ILE A 84 44.88 -84.79 -26.48
C ILE A 84 44.06 -83.73 -27.22
N GLU A 85 43.63 -84.05 -28.45
CA GLU A 85 42.56 -83.39 -29.24
C GLU A 85 42.42 -81.87 -29.08
N LYS A 86 41.24 -81.36 -28.69
CA LYS A 86 40.91 -79.92 -28.65
C LYS A 86 41.38 -79.20 -27.37
N PHE A 87 42.15 -79.84 -26.48
CA PHE A 87 42.71 -79.12 -25.33
C PHE A 87 43.76 -78.09 -25.79
N ASP A 88 43.91 -77.00 -25.03
CA ASP A 88 45.08 -76.12 -25.17
C ASP A 88 46.37 -76.97 -25.10
N PHE A 89 47.23 -76.84 -26.12
CA PHE A 89 48.52 -77.53 -26.21
C PHE A 89 49.39 -77.34 -24.96
N LYS A 90 49.26 -76.19 -24.28
CA LYS A 90 49.90 -75.89 -23.00
C LYS A 90 49.45 -76.86 -21.92
N LEU A 91 48.14 -77.08 -21.78
CA LEU A 91 47.55 -78.01 -20.81
C LEU A 91 47.82 -79.47 -21.19
N ALA A 92 47.69 -79.81 -22.46
CA ALA A 92 48.02 -81.13 -22.99
C ALA A 92 49.45 -81.56 -22.64
N SER A 93 50.39 -80.61 -22.59
CA SER A 93 51.77 -80.85 -22.18
C SER A 93 51.94 -81.33 -20.72
N LEU A 94 50.92 -81.11 -19.87
CA LEU A 94 50.90 -81.38 -18.43
C LEU A 94 50.26 -82.74 -18.06
N PHE A 95 49.65 -83.48 -18.99
CA PHE A 95 49.05 -84.79 -18.74
C PHE A 95 50.11 -85.90 -18.57
N LYS A 96 50.91 -85.79 -17.50
CA LYS A 96 52.09 -86.63 -17.21
C LYS A 96 52.19 -86.90 -15.69
N PRO A 97 52.68 -88.09 -15.26
CA PRO A 97 52.71 -88.50 -13.84
C PRO A 97 53.47 -87.58 -12.89
N ARG A 98 54.37 -86.73 -13.40
CA ARG A 98 55.12 -85.76 -12.56
C ARG A 98 54.24 -84.63 -12.03
N PHE A 99 53.16 -84.30 -12.75
CA PHE A 99 52.22 -83.19 -12.50
C PHE A 99 50.88 -83.71 -11.96
N LEU A 100 50.29 -84.66 -12.68
CA LEU A 100 49.13 -85.43 -12.26
C LEU A 100 49.60 -86.55 -11.33
N ARG A 101 49.32 -86.38 -10.04
CA ARG A 101 49.57 -87.33 -8.94
C ARG A 101 48.31 -87.34 -8.09
N ASP A 102 48.09 -88.39 -7.32
CA ASP A 102 46.92 -88.50 -6.46
C ASP A 102 46.75 -87.29 -5.52
N PHE A 103 45.51 -86.95 -5.21
CA PHE A 103 45.13 -85.95 -4.21
C PHE A 103 45.20 -86.56 -2.80
N GLU A 104 45.51 -85.73 -1.80
CA GLU A 104 45.45 -86.11 -0.39
C GLU A 104 44.47 -85.22 0.39
N GLN A 105 43.82 -85.75 1.42
CA GLN A 105 42.88 -84.99 2.26
C GLN A 105 43.50 -83.72 2.89
N LYS A 106 44.81 -83.74 3.18
CA LYS A 106 45.57 -82.58 3.69
C LYS A 106 45.76 -81.45 2.66
N GLU A 107 45.42 -81.67 1.39
CA GLU A 107 45.44 -80.63 0.35
C GLU A 107 44.18 -79.74 0.39
N PHE A 108 43.11 -80.12 1.09
CA PHE A 108 41.92 -79.26 1.22
C PHE A 108 42.14 -78.04 2.13
N GLN A 109 41.42 -76.96 1.84
CA GLN A 109 41.38 -75.72 2.60
C GLN A 109 39.96 -75.14 2.51
N VAL A 110 39.45 -74.60 3.61
CA VAL A 110 38.15 -73.91 3.65
C VAL A 110 38.39 -72.41 3.82
N LEU A 111 37.84 -71.62 2.91
CA LEU A 111 37.85 -70.16 2.96
C LEU A 111 36.43 -69.68 3.30
N LEU A 112 36.28 -69.05 4.46
CA LEU A 112 35.05 -68.40 4.90
C LEU A 112 35.08 -66.93 4.46
N PHE A 113 34.06 -66.50 3.74
CA PHE A 113 33.77 -65.12 3.44
C PHE A 113 32.57 -64.69 4.29
N ASP A 114 32.81 -63.85 5.29
CA ASP A 114 31.82 -63.40 6.27
C ASP A 114 31.29 -62.01 5.88
N ILE A 115 29.97 -61.90 5.67
CA ILE A 115 29.28 -60.66 5.27
C ILE A 115 28.22 -60.22 6.28
N SER A 116 28.30 -60.71 7.52
CA SER A 116 27.45 -60.26 8.63
C SER A 116 27.61 -58.78 9.00
N GLY A 117 28.71 -58.12 8.57
CA GLY A 117 28.97 -56.69 8.77
C GLY A 117 28.25 -55.74 7.79
N PHE A 118 27.42 -56.27 6.87
CA PHE A 118 26.65 -55.47 5.91
C PHE A 118 25.22 -55.22 6.41
N ASP A 119 24.77 -53.98 6.37
CA ASP A 119 23.41 -53.58 6.80
C ASP A 119 22.33 -53.82 5.71
N ASN A 120 22.71 -54.12 4.45
CA ASN A 120 21.81 -54.14 3.29
C ASN A 120 21.73 -55.53 2.62
N GLU A 121 20.57 -56.18 2.73
CA GLU A 121 20.27 -57.50 2.15
C GLU A 121 20.35 -57.56 0.62
N GLU A 122 20.04 -56.49 -0.11
CA GLU A 122 20.19 -56.48 -1.58
C GLU A 122 21.66 -56.60 -1.99
N ILE A 123 22.54 -55.90 -1.25
CA ILE A 123 24.00 -56.01 -1.44
C ILE A 123 24.47 -57.40 -1.04
N LYS A 124 24.02 -57.94 0.11
CA LYS A 124 24.38 -59.31 0.52
C LYS A 124 23.99 -60.35 -0.52
N ASN A 125 22.80 -60.26 -1.11
CA ASN A 125 22.34 -61.22 -2.11
C ASN A 125 23.16 -61.11 -3.40
N LYS A 126 23.46 -59.90 -3.89
CA LYS A 126 24.39 -59.72 -5.03
C LYS A 126 25.78 -60.33 -4.75
N ILE A 127 26.32 -60.17 -3.54
CA ILE A 127 27.60 -60.81 -3.15
C ILE A 127 27.47 -62.34 -3.15
N LYS A 128 26.36 -62.89 -2.65
CA LYS A 128 26.08 -64.34 -2.64
C LYS A 128 25.96 -64.90 -4.07
N ASP A 129 25.29 -64.19 -4.98
CA ASP A 129 25.17 -64.56 -6.39
C ASP A 129 26.52 -64.55 -7.12
N ILE A 130 27.34 -63.50 -6.91
CA ILE A 130 28.70 -63.40 -7.45
C ILE A 130 29.59 -64.51 -6.87
N PHE A 131 29.49 -64.79 -5.56
CA PHE A 131 30.23 -65.90 -4.93
C PHE A 131 29.89 -67.24 -5.59
N LEU A 132 28.63 -67.48 -5.94
CA LEU A 132 28.20 -68.71 -6.62
C LEU A 132 28.67 -68.79 -8.09
N SER A 133 28.74 -67.69 -8.83
CA SER A 133 29.14 -67.70 -10.24
C SER A 133 30.66 -67.84 -10.49
N VAL A 134 31.51 -67.29 -9.61
CA VAL A 134 32.98 -67.27 -9.80
C VAL A 134 33.62 -68.66 -9.73
N LYS A 135 34.19 -69.18 -10.84
CA LYS A 135 34.94 -70.46 -10.81
C LYS A 135 36.37 -70.27 -10.30
N SER A 136 36.80 -71.04 -9.29
CA SER A 136 38.20 -71.02 -8.82
C SER A 136 39.13 -71.82 -9.74
N LYS A 137 40.45 -71.55 -9.65
CA LYS A 137 41.49 -72.36 -10.30
C LYS A 137 41.80 -73.71 -9.62
N SER A 138 41.03 -74.13 -8.61
CA SER A 138 41.14 -75.47 -8.03
C SER A 138 40.54 -76.56 -8.92
N PHE A 139 41.10 -77.77 -8.87
CA PHE A 139 40.47 -78.95 -9.48
C PHE A 139 39.21 -79.42 -8.73
N ILE A 140 39.10 -79.18 -7.42
CA ILE A 140 38.01 -79.69 -6.58
C ILE A 140 37.47 -78.52 -5.76
N GLU A 141 36.17 -78.22 -5.91
CA GLU A 141 35.56 -77.00 -5.41
C GLU A 141 34.11 -77.26 -4.96
N PHE A 142 33.77 -76.76 -3.77
CA PHE A 142 32.43 -76.78 -3.18
C PHE A 142 32.10 -75.39 -2.65
N LYS A 143 30.83 -75.00 -2.74
CA LYS A 143 30.32 -73.69 -2.33
C LYS A 143 29.08 -73.84 -1.48
N GLU A 144 29.18 -73.42 -0.22
CA GLU A 144 28.07 -73.52 0.74
C GLU A 144 27.74 -72.12 1.25
N ILE A 145 26.45 -71.81 1.40
CA ILE A 145 25.98 -70.54 1.95
C ILE A 145 25.10 -70.84 3.17
N CYS A 146 25.54 -70.37 4.33
CA CYS A 146 24.81 -70.46 5.58
C CYS A 146 24.58 -69.04 6.10
N GLU A 147 23.34 -68.55 5.97
CA GLU A 147 22.94 -67.18 6.30
C GLU A 147 23.83 -66.13 5.60
N ASP A 148 24.73 -65.47 6.34
CA ASP A 148 25.67 -64.44 5.85
C ASP A 148 27.13 -64.93 5.80
N LYS A 149 27.32 -66.25 5.75
CA LYS A 149 28.63 -66.90 5.67
C LYS A 149 28.70 -67.80 4.45
N MET A 150 29.64 -67.49 3.58
CA MET A 150 29.88 -68.21 2.33
C MET A 150 31.18 -69.00 2.48
N PHE A 151 31.10 -70.33 2.35
CA PHE A 151 32.21 -71.25 2.53
C PHE A 151 32.65 -71.78 1.17
N LEU A 152 33.90 -71.50 0.80
CA LEU A 152 34.56 -72.04 -0.37
C LEU A 152 35.53 -73.13 0.09
N THR A 153 35.13 -74.40 -0.09
CA THR A 153 36.00 -75.55 0.19
C THR A 153 36.70 -75.95 -1.09
N ILE A 154 38.02 -75.81 -1.11
CA ILE A 154 38.86 -76.08 -2.28
C ILE A 154 39.95 -77.09 -1.96
N SER A 155 40.32 -77.91 -2.95
CA SER A 155 41.68 -78.44 -2.96
C SER A 155 42.64 -77.27 -3.22
N ARG A 156 43.74 -77.16 -2.47
CA ARG A 156 44.83 -76.22 -2.77
C ARG A 156 45.56 -76.56 -4.07
N ARG A 157 45.14 -77.58 -4.82
CA ARG A 157 45.77 -78.02 -6.06
C ARG A 157 44.91 -77.73 -7.27
N GLY A 158 45.54 -77.23 -8.33
CA GLY A 158 44.85 -76.70 -9.49
C GLY A 158 45.77 -76.39 -10.68
N ILE A 159 45.25 -75.61 -11.62
CA ILE A 159 46.03 -75.06 -12.75
C ILE A 159 46.42 -73.62 -12.43
N ALA A 160 47.70 -73.31 -12.54
CA ALA A 160 48.25 -71.98 -12.35
C ALA A 160 48.85 -71.44 -13.65
N GLU A 161 48.65 -70.15 -13.88
CA GLU A 161 49.01 -69.46 -15.11
C GLU A 161 50.09 -68.43 -14.80
N THR A 162 51.25 -68.55 -15.43
CA THR A 162 52.35 -67.59 -15.28
C THR A 162 52.60 -66.92 -16.64
N LYS A 163 52.48 -65.59 -16.70
CA LYS A 163 53.02 -64.83 -17.84
C LYS A 163 54.53 -65.04 -17.91
N ASP A 164 55.08 -65.27 -19.10
CA ASP A 164 56.54 -65.31 -19.28
C ASP A 164 57.09 -63.89 -19.45
N ASN A 165 58.38 -63.69 -19.21
CA ASN A 165 58.91 -62.35 -18.94
C ASN A 165 59.10 -61.47 -20.19
N ASP A 166 59.18 -62.08 -21.37
CA ASP A 166 59.64 -61.43 -22.61
C ASP A 166 58.51 -61.28 -23.67
N ASP A 167 57.34 -61.87 -23.44
CA ASP A 167 56.17 -61.80 -24.33
C ASP A 167 54.86 -61.94 -23.54
N ASP A 168 54.14 -60.82 -23.40
CA ASP A 168 52.86 -60.71 -22.69
C ASP A 168 51.72 -61.55 -23.32
N SER A 169 51.90 -62.03 -24.56
CA SER A 169 50.85 -62.73 -25.32
C SER A 169 50.70 -64.23 -24.99
N ILE A 170 51.71 -64.87 -24.36
CA ILE A 170 51.70 -66.32 -24.10
C ILE A 170 51.85 -66.65 -22.61
N ALA A 171 50.73 -66.60 -21.88
CA ALA A 171 50.66 -67.21 -20.55
C ALA A 171 50.96 -68.72 -20.60
N LYS A 172 51.78 -69.19 -19.67
CA LYS A 172 52.29 -70.56 -19.53
C LYS A 172 51.53 -71.29 -18.42
N LEU A 173 51.00 -72.47 -18.71
CA LEU A 173 50.24 -73.27 -17.75
C LEU A 173 51.14 -74.20 -16.94
N SER A 174 50.78 -74.41 -15.67
CA SER A 174 51.42 -75.35 -14.76
C SER A 174 50.40 -75.95 -13.80
N ILE A 175 50.69 -77.13 -13.23
CA ILE A 175 49.91 -77.71 -12.13
C ILE A 175 50.74 -77.60 -10.85
N ALA A 176 50.14 -77.01 -9.82
CA ALA A 176 50.79 -76.69 -8.55
C ALA A 176 49.86 -76.95 -7.36
N THR A 177 50.43 -77.02 -6.16
CA THR A 177 49.70 -76.95 -4.90
C THR A 177 50.02 -75.61 -4.24
N ALA A 178 48.98 -74.79 -4.06
CA ALA A 178 49.00 -73.47 -3.46
C ALA A 178 49.42 -73.50 -1.98
N ARG A 179 49.95 -72.36 -1.50
CA ARG A 179 50.32 -72.19 -0.09
C ARG A 179 49.10 -72.28 0.82
N ASP A 180 49.29 -72.91 1.98
CA ASP A 180 48.30 -72.95 3.05
C ASP A 180 48.31 -71.64 3.86
N ARG A 181 47.84 -70.59 3.21
CA ARG A 181 47.47 -69.27 3.76
C ARG A 181 46.41 -68.66 2.84
N ILE A 182 45.79 -67.56 3.23
CA ILE A 182 44.97 -66.77 2.30
C ILE A 182 45.91 -65.80 1.55
N THR A 183 45.53 -65.40 0.33
CA THR A 183 46.17 -64.30 -0.40
C THR A 183 45.07 -63.54 -1.13
N LEU A 184 44.95 -62.23 -0.88
CA LEU A 184 43.95 -61.36 -1.52
C LEU A 184 44.40 -60.88 -2.91
N LEU A 185 45.68 -60.55 -3.06
CA LEU A 185 46.25 -59.94 -4.27
C LEU A 185 46.87 -60.97 -5.22
N ASN A 186 46.62 -60.82 -6.52
CA ASN A 186 47.08 -61.73 -7.57
C ASN A 186 48.38 -61.22 -8.25
N ASN A 187 49.42 -60.90 -7.47
CA ASN A 187 50.60 -60.14 -7.91
C ASN A 187 51.97 -60.85 -7.76
N PHE A 188 51.99 -62.15 -7.49
CA PHE A 188 53.21 -62.99 -7.36
C PHE A 188 53.73 -63.49 -8.72
N GLN A 189 55.00 -63.92 -8.76
CA GLN A 189 55.63 -64.48 -9.96
C GLN A 189 55.42 -66.00 -10.10
N SER A 190 55.43 -66.74 -8.99
CA SER A 190 55.25 -68.20 -8.99
C SER A 190 54.05 -68.64 -8.17
N ALA A 191 53.33 -69.65 -8.66
CA ALA A 191 52.24 -70.35 -7.97
C ALA A 191 52.65 -70.99 -6.62
N LYS A 192 53.96 -71.02 -6.31
CA LYS A 192 54.53 -71.51 -5.05
C LYS A 192 54.74 -70.42 -3.98
N ASP A 193 54.63 -69.15 -4.36
CA ASP A 193 54.95 -68.03 -3.47
C ASP A 193 53.76 -67.67 -2.57
N ASN A 194 52.55 -67.86 -3.08
CA ASN A 194 51.28 -67.45 -2.47
C ASN A 194 50.16 -68.46 -2.72
N ASN A 195 48.96 -68.17 -2.22
CA ASN A 195 47.76 -68.93 -2.56
C ASN A 195 47.12 -68.38 -3.83
N TYR A 196 47.60 -68.88 -4.98
CA TYR A 196 47.11 -68.43 -6.29
C TYR A 196 45.64 -68.77 -6.56
N ILE A 197 45.06 -69.73 -5.82
CA ILE A 197 43.66 -70.12 -5.97
C ILE A 197 42.76 -69.12 -5.24
N SER A 198 43.12 -68.71 -4.02
CA SER A 198 42.36 -67.67 -3.30
C SER A 198 42.46 -66.31 -4.00
N SER A 199 43.64 -65.93 -4.50
CA SER A 199 43.82 -64.64 -5.17
C SER A 199 43.15 -64.57 -6.53
N ASP A 200 43.11 -65.66 -7.30
CA ASP A 200 42.37 -65.73 -8.57
C ASP A 200 40.86 -65.70 -8.34
N PHE A 201 40.36 -66.40 -7.31
CA PHE A 201 38.95 -66.35 -6.91
C PHE A 201 38.55 -64.94 -6.46
N ILE A 202 39.35 -64.30 -5.60
CA ILE A 202 39.09 -62.94 -5.09
C ILE A 202 39.21 -61.90 -6.20
N LEU A 203 40.15 -62.06 -7.15
CA LEU A 203 40.23 -61.20 -8.33
C LEU A 203 38.98 -61.31 -9.21
N LYS A 204 38.54 -62.53 -9.56
CA LYS A 204 37.32 -62.75 -10.34
C LYS A 204 36.07 -62.21 -9.62
N MET A 205 35.99 -62.39 -8.30
CA MET A 205 34.94 -61.84 -7.45
C MET A 205 34.95 -60.31 -7.46
N ALA A 206 36.13 -59.68 -7.38
CA ALA A 206 36.30 -58.24 -7.51
C ALA A 206 35.89 -57.72 -8.90
N THR A 207 36.24 -58.42 -9.99
CA THR A 207 35.81 -58.05 -11.36
C THR A 207 34.29 -58.08 -11.50
N MET A 208 33.64 -59.16 -11.07
CA MET A 208 32.16 -59.24 -11.11
C MET A 208 31.48 -58.25 -10.15
N MET A 209 32.13 -57.87 -9.04
CA MET A 209 31.68 -56.75 -8.19
C MET A 209 31.78 -55.41 -8.91
N GLN A 210 32.84 -55.15 -9.67
CA GLN A 210 32.97 -53.93 -10.48
C GLN A 210 31.88 -53.87 -11.57
N GLU A 211 31.56 -55.01 -12.20
CA GLU A 211 30.46 -55.14 -13.17
C GLU A 211 29.06 -54.98 -12.54
N SER A 212 28.95 -55.05 -11.21
CA SER A 212 27.68 -55.03 -10.45
C SER A 212 27.50 -53.79 -9.56
N ASP A 213 28.22 -52.70 -9.83
CA ASP A 213 28.26 -51.46 -9.03
C ASP A 213 28.70 -51.63 -7.55
N LEU A 214 29.46 -52.68 -7.25
CA LEU A 214 29.97 -53.01 -5.90
C LEU A 214 31.49 -52.73 -5.73
N SER A 215 32.10 -51.93 -6.61
CA SER A 215 33.56 -51.71 -6.66
C SER A 215 34.19 -51.17 -5.36
N GLY A 216 33.42 -50.37 -4.60
CA GLY A 216 33.83 -49.83 -3.29
C GLY A 216 33.80 -50.80 -2.12
N ILE A 217 33.42 -52.07 -2.32
CA ILE A 217 33.49 -53.11 -1.27
C ILE A 217 34.95 -53.46 -0.96
N LYS A 218 35.24 -53.65 0.32
CA LYS A 218 36.55 -54.10 0.83
C LYS A 218 36.58 -55.60 1.08
N PHE A 219 37.72 -56.23 0.82
CA PHE A 219 38.10 -57.52 1.38
C PHE A 219 39.12 -57.28 2.51
N ASN A 220 38.85 -57.80 3.71
CA ASN A 220 39.82 -57.84 4.81
C ASN A 220 40.30 -59.28 5.04
N VAL A 221 41.55 -59.45 5.45
CA VAL A 221 42.04 -60.69 6.05
C VAL A 221 42.88 -60.40 7.28
N ARG A 222 42.64 -61.18 8.36
CA ARG A 222 43.54 -61.27 9.52
C ARG A 222 44.01 -62.71 9.69
N MET A 223 45.32 -62.92 9.79
CA MET A 223 45.93 -64.22 10.09
C MET A 223 47.24 -64.06 10.85
N THR A 224 47.64 -65.09 11.60
CA THR A 224 48.97 -65.14 12.23
C THR A 224 49.93 -65.96 11.36
N VAL A 225 51.02 -65.36 10.90
CA VAL A 225 52.06 -66.00 10.08
C VAL A 225 53.33 -66.16 10.92
N GLY A 226 53.45 -67.28 11.62
CA GLY A 226 54.53 -67.53 12.57
C GLY A 226 54.36 -66.67 13.83
N TYR A 227 55.25 -65.69 14.01
CA TYR A 227 55.19 -64.72 15.14
C TYR A 227 54.53 -63.39 14.77
N ASN A 228 54.21 -63.16 13.49
CA ASN A 228 53.67 -61.89 13.02
C ASN A 228 52.17 -62.00 12.77
N GLU A 229 51.41 -61.00 13.18
CA GLU A 229 50.04 -60.79 12.69
C GLU A 229 50.08 -60.11 11.31
N TYR A 230 49.27 -60.60 10.39
CA TYR A 230 49.06 -60.05 9.06
C TYR A 230 47.60 -59.62 8.96
N ASP A 231 47.36 -58.32 9.07
CA ASP A 231 46.09 -57.66 8.75
C ASP A 231 46.28 -56.92 7.41
N ALA A 232 45.42 -57.20 6.43
CA ALA A 232 45.45 -56.56 5.13
C ALA A 232 44.03 -56.32 4.62
N THR A 233 43.79 -55.12 4.09
CA THR A 233 42.48 -54.70 3.54
C THR A 233 42.68 -54.06 2.19
N TYR A 234 41.89 -54.46 1.20
CA TYR A 234 41.90 -53.90 -0.16
C TYR A 234 40.47 -53.75 -0.70
N THR A 235 40.18 -52.70 -1.45
CA THR A 235 38.93 -52.61 -2.24
C THR A 235 38.95 -53.56 -3.43
N ALA A 236 37.78 -53.85 -4.02
CA ALA A 236 37.72 -54.59 -5.28
C ALA A 236 38.51 -53.86 -6.40
N GLU A 237 38.47 -52.52 -6.43
CA GLU A 237 39.27 -51.69 -7.36
C GLU A 237 40.78 -51.87 -7.15
N GLU A 238 41.26 -51.90 -5.90
CA GLU A 238 42.68 -52.11 -5.57
C GLU A 238 43.15 -53.51 -5.96
N VAL A 239 42.33 -54.55 -5.73
CA VAL A 239 42.61 -55.94 -6.14
C VAL A 239 42.77 -56.04 -7.66
N ILE A 240 41.88 -55.38 -8.43
CA ILE A 240 41.96 -55.35 -9.90
C ILE A 240 43.18 -54.56 -10.36
N ALA A 241 43.36 -53.32 -9.87
CA ALA A 241 44.45 -52.45 -10.28
C ALA A 241 45.83 -53.06 -10.00
N GLU A 242 46.01 -53.71 -8.85
CA GLU A 242 47.25 -54.39 -8.50
C GLU A 242 47.53 -55.60 -9.42
N SER A 243 46.49 -56.31 -9.87
CA SER A 243 46.64 -57.42 -10.84
C SER A 243 47.12 -56.96 -12.21
N LEU A 244 46.73 -55.74 -12.63
CA LEU A 244 47.04 -55.16 -13.95
C LEU A 244 48.46 -54.58 -14.06
N LYS A 245 49.10 -54.19 -12.95
CA LYS A 245 50.46 -53.62 -12.96
C LYS A 245 51.47 -54.54 -13.64
N THR A 246 52.22 -54.00 -14.59
CA THR A 246 53.28 -54.72 -15.30
C THR A 246 54.46 -55.03 -14.38
N LYS A 247 55.32 -55.97 -14.79
CA LYS A 247 56.54 -56.33 -14.05
C LYS A 247 57.47 -55.12 -13.87
N GLN A 248 57.65 -54.30 -14.90
CA GLN A 248 58.52 -53.12 -14.86
C GLN A 248 58.00 -52.07 -13.87
N GLU A 249 56.68 -51.85 -13.79
CA GLU A 249 56.08 -50.95 -12.79
C GLU A 249 56.23 -51.49 -11.36
N ARG A 250 56.07 -52.81 -11.16
CA ARG A 250 56.28 -53.45 -9.85
C ARG A 250 57.75 -53.36 -9.39
N GLU A 251 58.71 -53.60 -10.28
CA GLU A 251 60.15 -53.48 -9.99
C GLU A 251 60.56 -52.01 -9.76
N ALA A 252 59.97 -51.06 -10.49
CA ALA A 252 60.17 -49.63 -10.25
C ALA A 252 59.61 -49.18 -8.89
N LEU A 253 58.42 -49.65 -8.50
CA LEU A 253 57.83 -49.39 -7.18
C LEU A 253 58.68 -49.98 -6.06
N GLN A 254 59.14 -51.22 -6.19
CA GLN A 254 60.02 -51.86 -5.21
C GLN A 254 61.35 -51.12 -5.06
N LYS A 255 62.01 -50.73 -6.16
CA LYS A 255 63.21 -49.87 -6.10
C LYS A 255 62.96 -48.55 -5.38
N VAL A 256 61.80 -47.91 -5.58
CA VAL A 256 61.43 -46.68 -4.87
C VAL A 256 61.22 -46.94 -3.37
N GLU A 257 60.68 -48.08 -2.96
CA GLU A 257 60.58 -48.45 -1.54
C GLU A 257 61.94 -48.80 -0.92
N GLU A 258 62.82 -49.52 -1.63
CA GLU A 258 64.19 -49.78 -1.18
C GLU A 258 64.99 -48.48 -1.02
N ILE A 259 64.88 -47.56 -1.98
CA ILE A 259 65.48 -46.21 -1.89
C ILE A 259 64.94 -45.45 -0.67
N LYS A 260 63.62 -45.49 -0.42
CA LYS A 260 62.99 -44.90 0.79
C LYS A 260 63.50 -45.54 2.08
N GLN A 261 63.65 -46.86 2.13
CA GLN A 261 64.15 -47.55 3.32
C GLN A 261 65.62 -47.22 3.58
N GLN A 262 66.47 -47.24 2.54
CA GLN A 262 67.87 -46.83 2.67
C GLN A 262 68.00 -45.36 3.13
N ALA A 263 67.18 -44.45 2.61
CA ALA A 263 67.15 -43.06 3.05
C ALA A 263 66.75 -42.94 4.54
N ARG A 264 65.74 -43.69 4.99
CA ARG A 264 65.33 -43.75 6.41
C ARG A 264 66.44 -44.31 7.31
N GLU A 265 67.13 -45.35 6.86
CA GLU A 265 68.23 -45.97 7.62
C GLU A 265 69.47 -45.06 7.70
N GLU A 266 69.80 -44.32 6.63
CA GLU A 266 70.85 -43.30 6.68
C GLU A 266 70.50 -42.11 7.56
N ILE A 267 69.25 -41.61 7.52
CA ILE A 267 68.78 -40.56 8.44
C ILE A 267 68.92 -41.05 9.89
N LYS A 268 68.54 -42.30 10.18
CA LYS A 268 68.69 -42.92 11.51
C LYS A 268 70.16 -43.05 11.94
N GLN A 269 71.07 -43.32 11.01
CA GLN A 269 72.52 -43.34 11.28
C GLN A 269 73.07 -41.93 11.52
N GLN A 270 72.64 -40.93 10.76
CA GLN A 270 73.02 -39.52 10.94
C GLN A 270 72.46 -38.94 12.25
N ASP A 271 71.20 -39.22 12.59
CA ASP A 271 70.57 -38.88 13.87
C ASP A 271 71.38 -39.47 15.05
N ASN A 272 71.86 -40.71 14.93
CA ASN A 272 72.67 -41.36 15.95
C ASN A 272 74.09 -40.79 16.05
N LEU A 273 74.73 -40.41 14.94
CA LEU A 273 76.05 -39.76 14.94
C LEU A 273 76.01 -38.33 15.48
N ASN A 274 74.91 -37.62 15.28
CA ASN A 274 74.69 -36.27 15.82
C ASN A 274 74.28 -36.26 17.31
N ARG A 275 74.04 -37.43 17.93
CA ARG A 275 73.92 -37.55 19.40
C ARG A 275 75.31 -37.48 20.03
N ILE A 276 75.66 -36.31 20.56
CA ILE A 276 76.89 -36.10 21.34
C ILE A 276 76.81 -36.85 22.68
N SER A 277 77.15 -38.13 22.65
CA SER A 277 77.62 -38.90 23.80
C SER A 277 79.11 -39.22 23.58
N LEU A 278 79.96 -38.90 24.55
CA LEU A 278 81.40 -39.18 24.49
C LEU A 278 81.64 -40.68 24.25
N SER A 279 82.21 -41.02 23.08
CA SER A 279 82.65 -42.37 22.75
C SER A 279 83.96 -42.71 23.49
N PRO A 280 84.09 -43.90 24.09
CA PRO A 280 85.38 -44.38 24.60
C PRO A 280 86.46 -44.46 23.51
N ASP A 281 87.72 -44.22 23.89
CA ASP A 281 88.96 -44.44 23.11
C ASP A 281 89.00 -43.92 21.66
N SER A 282 89.10 -42.58 21.55
CA SER A 282 89.13 -41.82 20.28
C SER A 282 90.33 -42.07 19.32
N ASN A 283 91.28 -42.96 19.63
CA ASN A 283 92.59 -43.02 18.95
C ASN A 283 92.80 -44.16 17.93
N MET A 284 91.86 -45.10 17.75
CA MET A 284 91.92 -46.07 16.63
C MET A 284 91.00 -45.73 15.45
N GLU A 285 89.78 -45.24 15.69
CA GLU A 285 88.83 -44.99 14.61
C GLU A 285 89.23 -43.86 13.66
N GLN A 286 89.96 -42.84 14.13
CA GLN A 286 90.33 -41.69 13.29
C GLN A 286 91.25 -42.08 12.12
N ILE A 287 92.04 -43.14 12.27
CA ILE A 287 92.89 -43.68 11.18
C ILE A 287 92.06 -44.46 10.15
N GLN A 288 90.94 -45.08 10.55
CA GLN A 288 90.01 -45.73 9.60
C GLN A 288 89.09 -44.71 8.92
N LYS A 289 88.64 -43.66 9.63
CA LYS A 289 87.78 -42.59 9.08
C LYS A 289 88.49 -41.69 8.06
N ALA A 290 89.81 -41.81 7.92
CA ALA A 290 90.59 -41.21 6.83
C ALA A 290 90.49 -41.97 5.49
N GLN A 291 89.90 -43.17 5.44
CA GLN A 291 89.64 -43.89 4.18
C GLN A 291 88.26 -43.54 3.60
N THR A 292 88.16 -42.40 2.94
CA THR A 292 87.07 -42.09 1.99
C THR A 292 87.25 -42.90 0.70
N GLN A 293 87.27 -44.23 0.82
CA GLN A 293 87.17 -45.12 -0.34
C GLN A 293 85.72 -45.16 -0.82
N ILE A 294 85.52 -44.90 -2.11
CA ILE A 294 84.25 -45.10 -2.80
C ILE A 294 83.84 -46.57 -2.59
N ARG A 295 82.70 -46.80 -1.92
CA ARG A 295 82.13 -48.14 -1.77
C ARG A 295 81.54 -48.61 -3.08
N MET A 296 82.38 -49.10 -3.99
CA MET A 296 81.92 -50.05 -5.02
C MET A 296 81.27 -51.24 -4.31
N SER A 297 80.20 -51.78 -4.89
CA SER A 297 79.46 -52.90 -4.28
C SER A 297 80.37 -54.14 -4.15
N LYS A 298 80.08 -54.99 -3.16
CA LYS A 298 80.86 -56.22 -2.95
C LYS A 298 80.67 -57.21 -4.10
N GLU A 299 79.55 -57.13 -4.80
CA GLU A 299 79.29 -57.82 -6.06
C GLU A 299 80.31 -57.40 -7.14
N LEU A 300 80.43 -56.10 -7.43
CA LEU A 300 81.30 -55.59 -8.51
C LEU A 300 82.77 -55.98 -8.30
N VAL A 301 83.25 -55.93 -7.05
CA VAL A 301 84.62 -56.33 -6.68
C VAL A 301 84.85 -57.85 -6.79
N ASN A 302 83.79 -58.67 -6.70
CA ASN A 302 83.88 -60.11 -6.91
C ASN A 302 83.83 -60.48 -8.40
N GLU A 303 83.02 -59.80 -9.23
CA GLU A 303 82.99 -60.02 -10.68
C GLU A 303 84.33 -59.72 -11.34
N ILE A 304 84.94 -58.58 -10.99
CA ILE A 304 86.26 -58.14 -11.47
C ILE A 304 87.38 -59.18 -11.16
N LYS A 305 87.22 -60.01 -10.11
CA LYS A 305 88.20 -61.05 -9.76
C LYS A 305 88.08 -62.35 -10.54
N ILE A 306 86.95 -62.58 -11.22
CA ILE A 306 86.64 -63.88 -11.85
C ILE A 306 86.85 -63.82 -13.37
N ASN A 307 86.80 -62.63 -13.98
CA ASN A 307 86.80 -62.48 -15.44
C ASN A 307 87.94 -61.54 -15.93
N PRO A 308 88.97 -62.04 -16.64
CA PRO A 308 90.15 -61.26 -17.05
C PRO A 308 89.94 -60.46 -18.36
N GLN A 309 88.70 -60.04 -18.65
CA GLN A 309 88.42 -59.05 -19.70
C GLN A 309 88.01 -57.72 -19.06
N PRO A 310 88.30 -56.58 -19.70
CA PRO A 310 87.77 -55.30 -19.24
C PRO A 310 86.24 -55.34 -19.29
N LEU A 311 85.58 -55.26 -18.14
CA LEU A 311 84.13 -55.07 -18.12
C LEU A 311 83.84 -53.76 -18.84
N ASN A 312 83.12 -53.85 -19.96
CA ASN A 312 82.51 -52.67 -20.58
C ASN A 312 81.30 -52.27 -19.72
N ILE A 313 81.57 -51.63 -18.58
CA ILE A 313 80.57 -51.01 -17.72
C ILE A 313 80.05 -49.79 -18.50
N GLY A 314 79.10 -50.03 -19.40
CA GLY A 314 78.55 -49.00 -20.27
C GLY A 314 77.97 -47.85 -19.46
N ASP A 315 78.03 -46.64 -20.02
CA ASP A 315 77.67 -45.40 -19.32
C ASP A 315 76.24 -45.45 -18.73
N GLU A 316 75.33 -46.20 -19.35
CA GLU A 316 73.96 -46.47 -18.86
C GLU A 316 73.92 -47.08 -17.45
N TYR A 317 74.83 -47.99 -17.09
CA TYR A 317 74.88 -48.59 -15.75
C TYR A 317 75.41 -47.59 -14.71
N VAL A 318 76.40 -46.78 -15.10
CA VAL A 318 76.93 -45.71 -14.24
C VAL A 318 75.90 -44.61 -14.04
N MET A 319 75.18 -44.23 -15.10
CA MET A 319 74.05 -43.30 -15.03
C MET A 319 72.90 -43.85 -14.18
N GLY A 320 72.55 -45.14 -14.31
CA GLY A 320 71.52 -45.76 -13.46
C GLY A 320 71.86 -45.71 -11.97
N LEU A 321 73.11 -45.99 -11.60
CA LEU A 321 73.58 -45.84 -10.22
C LEU A 321 73.61 -44.38 -9.75
N PHE A 322 73.92 -43.43 -10.64
CA PHE A 322 73.89 -42.00 -10.34
C PHE A 322 72.46 -41.49 -10.13
N ASP A 323 71.53 -41.89 -11.00
CA ASP A 323 70.10 -41.57 -10.90
C ASP A 323 69.48 -42.14 -9.63
N ASP A 324 69.80 -43.39 -9.26
CA ASP A 324 69.29 -43.99 -8.02
C ASP A 324 69.90 -43.33 -6.76
N TYR A 325 71.15 -42.86 -6.81
CA TYR A 325 71.73 -41.99 -5.78
C TYR A 325 71.04 -40.62 -5.71
N CYS A 326 70.76 -39.99 -6.85
CA CYS A 326 70.04 -38.72 -6.91
C CYS A 326 68.61 -38.84 -6.36
N LYS A 327 67.86 -39.89 -6.75
CA LYS A 327 66.52 -40.20 -6.19
C LYS A 327 66.59 -40.39 -4.67
N LYS A 328 67.64 -41.06 -4.17
CA LYS A 328 67.86 -41.29 -2.74
C LYS A 328 68.12 -40.01 -1.95
N GLU A 329 69.00 -39.12 -2.43
CA GLU A 329 69.24 -37.83 -1.75
C GLU A 329 68.02 -36.89 -1.84
N ILE A 330 67.27 -36.90 -2.96
CA ILE A 330 65.98 -36.20 -3.08
C ILE A 330 64.99 -36.72 -2.03
N GLU A 331 64.80 -38.03 -1.93
CA GLU A 331 63.81 -38.61 -1.01
C GLU A 331 64.24 -38.49 0.47
N LYS A 332 65.54 -38.55 0.74
CA LYS A 332 66.13 -38.21 2.04
C LYS A 332 65.81 -36.77 2.44
N LYS A 333 65.92 -35.82 1.50
CA LYS A 333 65.49 -34.43 1.72
C LYS A 333 63.96 -34.29 1.84
N ASN A 334 63.15 -35.05 1.10
CA ASN A 334 61.69 -35.08 1.26
C ASN A 334 61.30 -35.54 2.69
N ILE A 335 61.89 -36.64 3.17
CA ILE A 335 61.63 -37.19 4.50
C ILE A 335 62.05 -36.20 5.60
N LEU A 336 63.20 -35.53 5.45
CA LEU A 336 63.64 -34.48 6.36
C LEU A 336 62.68 -33.26 6.33
N LEU A 337 62.17 -32.88 5.15
CA LEU A 337 61.21 -31.78 5.01
C LEU A 337 59.83 -32.10 5.62
N GLU A 338 59.31 -33.32 5.48
CA GLU A 338 58.06 -33.71 6.17
C GLU A 338 58.25 -33.73 7.70
N ARG A 339 59.35 -34.30 8.18
CA ARG A 339 59.69 -34.28 9.62
C ARG A 339 59.84 -32.85 10.15
N ALA A 340 60.40 -31.95 9.34
CA ALA A 340 60.50 -30.52 9.64
C ALA A 340 59.15 -29.78 9.59
N LYS A 341 58.20 -30.18 8.74
CA LYS A 341 56.81 -29.66 8.76
C LYS A 341 56.05 -30.11 10.01
N GLU A 342 56.24 -31.36 10.44
CA GLU A 342 55.64 -31.88 11.67
C GLU A 342 56.20 -31.18 12.91
N GLN A 343 57.52 -31.23 13.11
CA GLN A 343 58.17 -30.63 14.26
C GLN A 343 58.16 -29.09 14.22
N GLY A 344 58.17 -28.50 13.03
CA GLY A 344 58.17 -27.05 12.83
C GLY A 344 56.86 -26.38 13.27
N LYS A 345 55.73 -27.11 13.29
CA LYS A 345 54.49 -26.64 13.95
C LYS A 345 54.70 -26.45 15.46
N ASN A 346 55.39 -27.39 16.11
CA ASN A 346 55.68 -27.31 17.54
C ASN A 346 56.70 -26.20 17.82
N ALA A 347 57.76 -26.10 17.02
CA ALA A 347 58.72 -25.01 17.09
C ALA A 347 58.07 -23.63 16.87
N TYR A 348 57.10 -23.52 15.95
CA TYR A 348 56.29 -22.29 15.78
C TYR A 348 55.44 -21.96 17.02
N GLN A 349 54.83 -22.95 17.69
CA GLN A 349 54.09 -22.66 18.94
C GLN A 349 55.03 -22.19 20.05
N THR A 350 56.24 -22.76 20.16
CA THR A 350 57.28 -22.24 21.05
C THR A 350 57.69 -20.82 20.67
N LEU A 351 57.85 -20.53 19.37
CA LEU A 351 58.22 -19.21 18.84
C LEU A 351 57.17 -18.15 19.21
N LYS A 352 55.90 -18.50 19.00
CA LYS A 352 54.75 -17.70 19.41
C LYS A 352 54.74 -17.46 20.93
N SER A 353 54.95 -18.49 21.75
CA SER A 353 55.00 -18.34 23.21
C SER A 353 56.15 -17.45 23.71
N HIS A 354 57.31 -17.49 23.05
CA HIS A 354 58.43 -16.58 23.34
C HIS A 354 58.08 -15.13 22.99
N ILE A 355 57.44 -14.89 21.84
CA ILE A 355 57.01 -13.55 21.40
C ILE A 355 55.88 -13.01 22.31
N GLU A 356 54.94 -13.87 22.72
CA GLU A 356 53.88 -13.53 23.69
C GLU A 356 54.44 -13.22 25.09
N ALA A 357 55.56 -13.84 25.47
CA ALA A 357 56.33 -13.47 26.66
C ALA A 357 57.20 -12.20 26.50
N GLY A 358 57.08 -11.49 25.37
CA GLY A 358 57.75 -10.21 25.12
C GLY A 358 59.17 -10.30 24.56
N LEU A 359 59.65 -11.48 24.15
CA LEU A 359 60.96 -11.60 23.50
C LEU A 359 60.91 -11.04 22.07
N PRO A 360 61.92 -10.23 21.65
CA PRO A 360 62.05 -9.81 20.25
C PRO A 360 62.09 -11.01 19.31
N ILE A 361 61.45 -10.91 18.14
CA ILE A 361 61.33 -12.01 17.16
C ILE A 361 62.67 -12.68 16.84
N LEU A 362 63.74 -11.90 16.67
CA LEU A 362 65.08 -12.41 16.34
C LEU A 362 65.70 -13.21 17.50
N GLU A 363 65.49 -12.78 18.74
CA GLU A 363 65.92 -13.48 19.96
C GLU A 363 65.08 -14.75 20.18
N ALA A 364 63.78 -14.69 19.93
CA ALA A 364 62.88 -15.84 20.00
C ALA A 364 63.22 -16.91 18.94
N LEU A 365 63.64 -16.50 17.74
CA LEU A 365 64.17 -17.39 16.69
C LEU A 365 65.51 -18.02 17.09
N ASN A 366 66.45 -17.26 17.67
CA ASN A 366 67.74 -17.77 18.12
C ASN A 366 67.58 -18.91 19.14
N ARG A 367 66.75 -18.71 20.17
CA ARG A 367 66.45 -19.74 21.20
C ARG A 367 65.88 -21.03 20.61
N ILE A 368 65.14 -20.93 19.51
CA ILE A 368 64.52 -22.08 18.84
C ILE A 368 65.48 -22.77 17.88
N LYS A 369 66.43 -22.03 17.28
CA LYS A 369 67.59 -22.62 16.60
C LYS A 369 68.44 -23.44 17.59
N GLU A 370 68.67 -22.94 18.79
CA GLU A 370 69.37 -23.67 19.86
C GLU A 370 68.61 -24.91 20.36
N GLN A 371 67.29 -24.78 20.55
CA GLN A 371 66.44 -25.85 21.08
C GLN A 371 66.18 -26.99 20.08
N TYR A 372 65.86 -26.67 18.83
CA TYR A 372 65.45 -27.66 17.81
C TYR A 372 66.60 -28.13 16.91
N ARG A 373 67.69 -27.36 16.79
CA ARG A 373 68.96 -27.68 16.09
C ARG A 373 68.90 -28.02 14.60
N GLN A 374 67.73 -28.32 14.04
CA GLN A 374 67.50 -28.59 12.62
C GLN A 374 67.07 -27.30 11.91
N ASP A 375 67.87 -26.82 10.97
CA ASP A 375 67.61 -25.54 10.30
C ASP A 375 66.35 -25.58 9.41
N GLU A 376 66.01 -26.71 8.80
CA GLU A 376 64.73 -26.87 8.09
C GLU A 376 63.51 -26.72 9.01
N THR A 377 63.58 -27.24 10.23
CA THR A 377 62.51 -27.15 11.25
C THR A 377 62.32 -25.71 11.76
N VAL A 378 63.44 -25.00 11.95
CA VAL A 378 63.45 -23.58 12.34
C VAL A 378 62.96 -22.68 11.19
N MET A 379 63.34 -22.98 9.95
CA MET A 379 62.87 -22.29 8.75
C MET A 379 61.35 -22.46 8.56
N PHE A 380 60.81 -23.67 8.78
CA PHE A 380 59.35 -23.85 8.70
C PHE A 380 58.62 -23.01 9.77
N ALA A 381 59.17 -22.93 10.99
CA ALA A 381 58.62 -22.09 12.05
C ALA A 381 58.70 -20.58 11.73
N SER A 382 59.80 -20.10 11.13
CA SER A 382 59.95 -18.70 10.72
C SER A 382 59.05 -18.34 9.53
N LEU A 383 58.80 -19.28 8.61
CA LEU A 383 57.83 -19.10 7.51
C LEU A 383 56.38 -19.00 8.03
N LEU A 384 56.00 -19.81 9.02
CA LEU A 384 54.70 -19.69 9.69
C LEU A 384 54.55 -18.34 10.41
N LEU A 385 55.58 -17.88 11.11
CA LEU A 385 55.57 -16.53 11.70
C LEU A 385 55.49 -15.42 10.64
N THR A 386 56.23 -15.56 9.53
CA THR A 386 56.21 -14.60 8.42
C THR A 386 54.83 -14.49 7.79
N LYS A 387 54.15 -15.62 7.58
CA LYS A 387 52.74 -15.66 7.14
C LYS A 387 51.83 -14.84 8.07
N ASP A 388 52.00 -14.98 9.38
CA ASP A 388 51.14 -14.27 10.34
C ASP A 388 51.48 -12.78 10.48
N ILE A 389 52.76 -12.39 10.34
CA ILE A 389 53.17 -10.98 10.21
C ILE A 389 52.51 -10.35 8.97
N VAL A 390 52.50 -11.05 7.82
CA VAL A 390 51.82 -10.58 6.61
C VAL A 390 50.29 -10.53 6.80
N ASN A 391 49.70 -11.48 7.53
CA ASN A 391 48.27 -11.45 7.87
C ASN A 391 47.90 -10.28 8.80
N VAL A 392 48.81 -9.86 9.69
CA VAL A 392 48.64 -8.66 10.53
C VAL A 392 48.76 -7.40 9.68
N ALA A 393 49.83 -7.25 8.89
CA ALA A 393 50.01 -6.09 8.01
C ALA A 393 48.83 -5.89 7.03
N ASN A 394 48.28 -6.98 6.46
CA ASN A 394 47.08 -6.92 5.61
C ASN A 394 45.82 -6.49 6.37
N LYS A 395 45.70 -6.81 7.67
CA LYS A 395 44.61 -6.31 8.52
C LYS A 395 44.83 -4.83 8.87
N ASP A 396 46.06 -4.42 9.14
CA ASP A 396 46.40 -3.03 9.46
C ASP A 396 46.11 -2.11 8.27
N ILE A 397 46.48 -2.52 7.04
CA ILE A 397 46.09 -1.82 5.80
C ILE A 397 44.55 -1.67 5.73
N LYS A 398 43.81 -2.75 5.95
CA LYS A 398 42.34 -2.72 5.94
C LYS A 398 41.75 -1.85 7.06
N ILE A 399 42.41 -1.77 8.22
CA ILE A 399 42.04 -0.86 9.32
C ILE A 399 42.31 0.59 8.90
N THR A 400 43.42 0.88 8.22
CA THR A 400 43.66 2.24 7.69
C THR A 400 42.66 2.64 6.60
N ASP A 401 42.30 1.74 5.67
CA ASP A 401 41.25 1.98 4.66
C ASP A 401 39.89 2.29 5.30
N LEU A 402 39.53 1.55 6.35
CA LEU A 402 38.28 1.75 7.10
C LEU A 402 38.33 3.05 7.92
N SER A 403 39.48 3.38 8.51
CA SER A 403 39.70 4.64 9.22
C SER A 403 39.55 5.86 8.30
N VAL A 404 40.18 5.83 7.11
CA VAL A 404 40.01 6.87 6.09
C VAL A 404 38.53 7.05 5.74
N LYS A 405 37.82 5.97 5.43
CA LYS A 405 36.37 6.00 5.13
C LYS A 405 35.53 6.51 6.30
N ASN A 406 35.90 6.23 7.54
CA ASN A 406 35.22 6.80 8.70
C ASN A 406 35.41 8.32 8.75
N THR A 407 36.62 8.83 8.51
CA THR A 407 36.86 10.28 8.41
C THR A 407 36.25 10.94 7.17
N GLU A 408 35.90 10.19 6.13
CA GLU A 408 35.13 10.69 4.99
C GLU A 408 33.65 10.83 5.38
N LEU A 409 33.07 9.80 6.00
CA LEU A 409 31.69 9.82 6.50
C LEU A 409 31.50 10.86 7.62
N GLU A 410 32.48 11.07 8.50
CA GLU A 410 32.47 12.13 9.51
C GLU A 410 32.39 13.53 8.86
N LYS A 411 33.11 13.77 7.76
CA LYS A 411 33.03 15.03 7.00
C LYS A 411 31.70 15.19 6.28
N GLU A 412 31.09 14.11 5.79
CA GLU A 412 29.72 14.16 5.24
C GLU A 412 28.70 14.48 6.34
N ILE A 413 28.82 13.87 7.52
CA ILE A 413 27.97 14.17 8.70
C ILE A 413 28.15 15.63 9.14
N GLU A 414 29.37 16.15 9.21
CA GLU A 414 29.65 17.56 9.53
C GLU A 414 29.01 18.50 8.50
N LYS A 415 29.13 18.19 7.21
CA LYS A 415 28.48 18.94 6.13
C LYS A 415 26.96 18.92 6.24
N PHE A 416 26.34 17.75 6.49
CA PHE A 416 24.90 17.64 6.70
C PHE A 416 24.45 18.37 7.97
N SER A 417 25.26 18.37 9.03
CA SER A 417 25.00 19.15 10.25
C SER A 417 25.02 20.65 9.98
N LEU A 418 26.01 21.16 9.22
CA LEU A 418 26.05 22.56 8.78
C LEU A 418 24.85 22.94 7.91
N ASP A 419 24.39 22.05 7.04
CA ASP A 419 23.18 22.29 6.21
C ASP A 419 21.87 22.12 7.01
N LEU A 420 21.86 21.40 8.13
CA LEU A 420 20.77 21.38 9.10
C LEU A 420 20.72 22.68 9.90
N VAL A 421 21.86 23.15 10.45
CA VAL A 421 21.93 24.43 11.18
C VAL A 421 21.44 25.60 10.31
N LYS A 422 21.83 25.65 9.03
CA LYS A 422 21.28 26.66 8.08
C LYS A 422 19.76 26.53 7.90
N LYS A 423 19.20 25.32 7.92
CA LYS A 423 17.74 25.11 7.81
C LYS A 423 17.04 25.52 9.11
N GLU A 424 17.61 25.23 10.26
CA GLU A 424 17.10 25.66 11.57
C GLU A 424 17.14 27.19 11.69
N GLU A 425 18.22 27.84 11.30
CA GLU A 425 18.31 29.31 11.22
C GLU A 425 17.23 29.90 10.29
N ASN A 426 17.04 29.32 9.10
CA ASN A 426 15.97 29.73 8.19
C ASN A 426 14.56 29.50 8.79
N ILE A 427 14.33 28.40 9.51
CA ILE A 427 13.07 28.13 10.23
C ILE A 427 12.86 29.16 11.34
N THR A 428 13.89 29.48 12.14
CA THR A 428 13.82 30.51 13.19
C THR A 428 13.56 31.91 12.62
N ASN A 429 14.17 32.25 11.48
CA ASN A 429 13.90 33.48 10.75
C ASN A 429 12.45 33.54 10.22
N LEU A 430 11.93 32.44 9.68
CA LEU A 430 10.54 32.33 9.23
C LEU A 430 9.54 32.38 10.40
N GLN A 431 9.83 31.73 11.53
CA GLN A 431 9.03 31.81 12.76
C GLN A 431 9.02 33.25 13.33
N SER A 432 10.16 33.94 13.29
CA SER A 432 10.27 35.34 13.72
C SER A 432 9.47 36.28 12.80
N ALA A 433 9.56 36.08 11.48
CA ALA A 433 8.77 36.82 10.49
C ALA A 433 7.26 36.54 10.62
N LEU A 434 6.86 35.29 10.86
CA LEU A 434 5.47 34.88 11.11
C LEU A 434 4.93 35.49 12.40
N THR A 435 5.73 35.49 13.48
CA THR A 435 5.37 36.12 14.76
C THR A 435 5.20 37.63 14.58
N LYS A 436 6.11 38.28 13.86
CA LYS A 436 5.98 39.71 13.52
C LYS A 436 4.70 39.97 12.71
N LYS A 437 4.41 39.16 11.69
CA LYS A 437 3.18 39.30 10.88
C LYS A 437 1.90 39.01 11.66
N SER A 438 1.93 38.07 12.60
CA SER A 438 0.83 37.82 13.54
C SER A 438 0.57 39.03 14.43
N ASN A 439 1.64 39.64 14.97
CA ASN A 439 1.53 40.85 15.78
C ASN A 439 1.05 42.07 14.97
N GLU A 440 1.55 42.27 13.74
CA GLU A 440 1.05 43.28 12.81
C GLU A 440 -0.45 43.07 12.50
N MET A 441 -0.90 41.82 12.33
CA MET A 441 -2.31 41.50 12.08
C MET A 441 -3.19 41.67 13.33
N ASN A 442 -2.67 41.38 14.53
CA ASN A 442 -3.37 41.62 15.79
C ASN A 442 -3.53 43.13 16.05
N LEU A 443 -2.47 43.92 15.88
CA LEU A 443 -2.54 45.39 15.97
C LEU A 443 -3.53 45.98 14.95
N LEU A 444 -3.55 45.47 13.72
CA LEU A 444 -4.51 45.90 12.70
C LEU A 444 -5.96 45.52 13.07
N LYS A 445 -6.16 44.34 13.69
CA LYS A 445 -7.47 43.90 14.21
C LYS A 445 -7.92 44.75 15.40
N GLU A 446 -7.02 45.11 16.31
CA GLU A 446 -7.29 46.04 17.42
C GLU A 446 -7.67 47.43 16.90
N HIS A 447 -6.92 47.97 15.94
CA HIS A 447 -7.23 49.24 15.25
C HIS A 447 -8.59 49.21 14.54
N TYR A 448 -8.95 48.12 13.85
CA TYR A 448 -10.29 47.98 13.27
C TYR A 448 -11.38 47.84 14.33
N ASN A 449 -11.14 47.16 15.46
CA ASN A 449 -12.08 47.11 16.58
C ASN A 449 -12.28 48.50 17.20
N GLU A 450 -11.23 49.30 17.33
CA GLU A 450 -11.33 50.71 17.76
C GLU A 450 -12.17 51.55 16.79
N ILE A 451 -11.97 51.39 15.47
CA ILE A 451 -12.77 52.08 14.45
C ILE A 451 -14.24 51.67 14.57
N ILE A 452 -14.53 50.36 14.68
CA ILE A 452 -15.90 49.85 14.85
C ILE A 452 -16.53 50.40 16.14
N TYR A 453 -15.76 50.49 17.24
CA TYR A 453 -16.23 51.06 18.49
C TYR A 453 -16.52 52.57 18.38
N LYS A 454 -15.61 53.35 17.75
CA LYS A 454 -15.81 54.78 17.49
C LYS A 454 -17.02 55.03 16.59
N MET A 455 -17.14 54.30 15.47
CA MET A 455 -18.31 54.36 14.59
C MET A 455 -19.62 53.97 15.31
N LYS A 456 -19.57 53.04 16.27
CA LYS A 456 -20.73 52.69 17.10
C LYS A 456 -21.09 53.81 18.08
N GLN A 457 -20.11 54.48 18.69
CA GLN A 457 -20.36 55.65 19.54
C GLN A 457 -20.91 56.83 18.71
N GLU A 458 -20.30 57.14 17.57
CA GLU A 458 -20.79 58.16 16.63
C GLU A 458 -22.22 57.84 16.17
N LEU A 459 -22.55 56.57 15.89
CA LEU A 459 -23.91 56.16 15.53
C LEU A 459 -24.89 56.31 16.71
N GLU A 460 -24.49 55.96 17.94
CA GLU A 460 -25.32 56.16 19.13
C GLU A 460 -25.53 57.64 19.46
N GLU A 461 -24.54 58.51 19.24
CA GLU A 461 -24.67 59.95 19.40
C GLU A 461 -25.54 60.58 18.31
N ASN A 462 -25.38 60.15 17.04
CA ASN A 462 -26.25 60.58 15.95
C ASN A 462 -27.70 60.13 16.15
N ILE A 463 -27.93 58.88 16.63
CA ILE A 463 -29.27 58.39 16.97
C ILE A 463 -29.88 59.24 18.10
N LYS A 464 -29.15 59.50 19.19
CA LYS A 464 -29.65 60.36 20.29
C LYS A 464 -29.94 61.78 19.83
N SER A 465 -29.09 62.35 18.98
CA SER A 465 -29.31 63.68 18.39
C SER A 465 -30.59 63.70 17.55
N LEU A 466 -30.79 62.67 16.72
CA LEU A 466 -31.99 62.51 15.89
C LEU A 466 -33.25 62.25 16.74
N GLU A 467 -33.15 61.48 17.82
CA GLU A 467 -34.20 61.32 18.82
C GLU A 467 -34.55 62.65 19.50
N THR A 468 -33.57 63.48 19.86
CA THR A 468 -33.85 64.81 20.44
C THR A 468 -34.48 65.78 19.43
N ASP A 469 -34.06 65.76 18.17
CA ASP A 469 -34.63 66.57 17.08
C ASP A 469 -36.08 66.13 16.76
N PHE A 470 -36.34 64.82 16.66
CA PHE A 470 -37.70 64.30 16.50
C PHE A 470 -38.57 64.58 17.73
N ASN A 471 -38.06 64.47 18.95
CA ASN A 471 -38.82 64.82 20.15
C ASN A 471 -39.12 66.34 20.23
N SER A 472 -38.21 67.22 19.78
CA SER A 472 -38.49 68.66 19.62
C SER A 472 -39.64 68.86 18.63
N LYS A 473 -39.57 68.24 17.45
CA LYS A 473 -40.59 68.35 16.40
C LYS A 473 -41.94 67.74 16.80
N ILE A 474 -41.94 66.69 17.62
CA ILE A 474 -43.16 66.12 18.22
C ILE A 474 -43.76 67.09 19.23
N ASN A 475 -42.94 67.73 20.08
CA ASN A 475 -43.42 68.75 21.02
C ASN A 475 -43.95 69.99 20.27
N GLU A 476 -43.23 70.50 19.27
CA GLU A 476 -43.69 71.60 18.40
C GLU A 476 -45.01 71.25 17.69
N ALA A 477 -45.14 70.02 17.17
CA ALA A 477 -46.38 69.56 16.54
C ALA A 477 -47.53 69.42 17.57
N ASN A 478 -47.24 68.96 18.78
CA ASN A 478 -48.22 68.89 19.86
C ASN A 478 -48.66 70.29 20.29
N ASP A 479 -47.73 71.23 20.49
CA ASP A 479 -48.04 72.64 20.80
C ASP A 479 -48.91 73.28 19.72
N ILE A 480 -48.63 73.00 18.43
CA ILE A 480 -49.45 73.44 17.29
C ILE A 480 -50.85 72.79 17.34
N ILE A 481 -50.97 71.51 17.66
CA ILE A 481 -52.27 70.83 17.84
C ILE A 481 -53.05 71.42 19.03
N ASP A 482 -52.34 71.79 20.10
CA ASP A 482 -52.91 72.40 21.30
C ASP A 482 -53.37 73.85 21.03
N GLU A 483 -52.63 74.62 20.22
CA GLU A 483 -53.07 75.92 19.69
C GLU A 483 -54.26 75.79 18.73
N GLN A 484 -54.24 74.82 17.81
CA GLN A 484 -55.37 74.55 16.90
C GLN A 484 -56.62 74.17 17.69
N SER A 485 -56.49 73.36 18.75
CA SER A 485 -57.59 73.01 19.65
C SER A 485 -58.16 74.26 20.34
N LYS A 486 -57.30 75.13 20.88
CA LYS A 486 -57.70 76.43 21.47
C LYS A 486 -58.31 77.39 20.45
N ILE A 487 -57.99 77.25 19.15
CA ILE A 487 -58.62 78.01 18.06
C ILE A 487 -59.99 77.43 17.72
N ILE A 488 -60.14 76.10 17.67
CA ILE A 488 -61.43 75.41 17.48
C ILE A 488 -62.39 75.77 18.62
N ASP A 489 -61.97 75.67 19.89
CA ASP A 489 -62.77 76.07 21.06
C ASP A 489 -63.23 77.55 21.00
N ARG A 490 -62.42 78.43 20.38
CA ARG A 490 -62.77 79.84 20.14
C ARG A 490 -63.69 80.02 18.93
N LEU A 491 -63.64 79.14 17.94
CA LEU A 491 -64.46 79.19 16.72
C LEU A 491 -65.84 78.58 16.93
N THR A 492 -66.00 77.52 17.73
CA THR A 492 -67.30 76.90 17.97
C THR A 492 -68.38 77.90 18.41
N PRO A 493 -68.15 78.87 19.32
CA PRO A 493 -69.12 79.92 19.64
C PRO A 493 -69.45 80.88 18.48
N TYR A 494 -68.57 81.02 17.47
CA TYR A 494 -68.85 81.78 16.26
C TYR A 494 -69.65 80.96 15.25
N GLU A 495 -69.38 79.66 15.09
CA GLU A 495 -70.21 78.76 14.29
C GLU A 495 -71.64 78.70 14.86
N ASP A 496 -71.75 78.60 16.18
CA ASP A 496 -73.00 78.64 16.94
C ASP A 496 -73.73 79.99 16.76
N GLN A 497 -73.00 81.10 16.58
CA GLN A 497 -73.59 82.39 16.17
C GLN A 497 -73.99 82.44 14.69
N VAL A 498 -73.27 81.77 13.79
CA VAL A 498 -73.62 81.71 12.36
C VAL A 498 -74.90 80.91 12.18
N VAL A 499 -75.03 79.74 12.81
CA VAL A 499 -76.27 78.94 12.79
C VAL A 499 -77.47 79.77 13.28
N ARG A 500 -77.35 80.45 14.43
CA ARG A 500 -78.41 81.33 14.97
C ARG A 500 -78.70 82.53 14.07
N LYS A 501 -77.71 83.04 13.32
CA LYS A 501 -77.90 84.12 12.33
C LYS A 501 -78.61 83.60 11.09
N ASP A 502 -78.29 82.41 10.59
CA ASP A 502 -78.93 81.80 9.43
C ASP A 502 -80.38 81.38 9.72
N GLU A 503 -80.66 80.86 10.93
CA GLU A 503 -82.02 80.68 11.44
C GLU A 503 -82.80 82.00 11.46
N ARG A 504 -82.19 83.07 11.96
CA ARG A 504 -82.80 84.40 12.00
C ARG A 504 -82.94 85.03 10.61
N ILE A 505 -82.05 84.74 9.66
CA ILE A 505 -82.16 85.16 8.25
C ILE A 505 -83.38 84.49 7.64
N LYS A 506 -83.54 83.16 7.75
CA LYS A 506 -84.75 82.45 7.28
C LYS A 506 -86.04 82.97 7.91
N GLU A 507 -85.99 83.31 9.21
CA GLU A 507 -87.12 83.91 9.92
C GLU A 507 -87.45 85.35 9.45
N LEU A 508 -86.47 86.07 8.92
CA LEU A 508 -86.63 87.39 8.30
C LEU A 508 -87.04 87.30 6.83
N GLU A 509 -86.53 86.34 6.06
CA GLU A 509 -86.93 86.03 4.68
C GLU A 509 -88.42 85.67 4.63
N SER A 510 -88.89 84.76 5.49
CA SER A 510 -90.31 84.41 5.62
C SER A 510 -91.22 85.59 6.04
N LYS A 511 -90.66 86.64 6.66
CA LYS A 511 -91.39 87.89 6.94
C LYS A 511 -91.34 88.85 5.75
N TYR A 512 -90.21 88.90 5.06
CA TYR A 512 -90.01 89.72 3.87
C TYR A 512 -90.88 89.25 2.70
N GLU A 513 -91.02 87.93 2.48
CA GLU A 513 -91.93 87.39 1.46
C GLU A 513 -93.40 87.78 1.73
N ARG A 514 -93.88 87.64 2.97
CA ARG A 514 -95.22 88.12 3.35
C ARG A 514 -95.41 89.63 3.14
N ILE A 515 -94.41 90.43 3.50
CA ILE A 515 -94.42 91.88 3.24
C ILE A 515 -94.37 92.18 1.74
N LEU A 516 -93.73 91.34 0.92
CA LEU A 516 -93.67 91.47 -0.53
C LEU A 516 -95.01 91.13 -1.18
N GLU A 517 -95.70 90.08 -0.73
CA GLU A 517 -97.07 89.74 -1.13
C GLU A 517 -98.05 90.88 -0.76
N GLU A 518 -97.99 91.36 0.48
CA GLU A 518 -98.81 92.48 0.97
C GLU A 518 -98.52 93.77 0.18
N LYS A 519 -97.25 94.07 -0.10
CA LYS A 519 -96.85 95.17 -1.00
C LYS A 519 -97.39 95.00 -2.41
N LEU A 520 -97.37 93.80 -2.97
CA LEU A 520 -97.88 93.54 -4.33
C LEU A 520 -99.39 93.75 -4.41
N SER A 521 -100.14 93.34 -3.38
CA SER A 521 -101.57 93.67 -3.26
C SER A 521 -101.78 95.19 -3.21
N LEU A 522 -101.07 95.88 -2.32
CA LEU A 522 -101.17 97.34 -2.15
C LEU A 522 -100.72 98.13 -3.40
N GLU A 523 -99.79 97.61 -4.20
CA GLU A 523 -99.43 98.21 -5.50
C GLU A 523 -100.48 97.94 -6.59
N GLY A 524 -101.25 96.85 -6.49
CA GLY A 524 -102.46 96.62 -7.28
C GLY A 524 -103.53 97.66 -6.96
N ASP A 525 -103.89 97.81 -5.68
CA ASP A 525 -104.87 98.79 -5.20
C ASP A 525 -104.45 100.23 -5.54
N LYS A 526 -103.16 100.55 -5.35
CA LYS A 526 -102.59 101.85 -5.72
C LYS A 526 -102.66 102.11 -7.23
N LYS A 527 -102.44 101.10 -8.09
CA LYS A 527 -102.61 101.25 -9.55
C LYS A 527 -104.06 101.51 -9.93
N ALA A 528 -105.02 100.81 -9.31
CA ALA A 528 -106.44 101.07 -9.52
C ALA A 528 -106.82 102.51 -9.10
N SER A 529 -106.34 102.94 -7.93
CA SER A 529 -106.55 104.31 -7.42
C SER A 529 -105.92 105.39 -8.32
N ILE A 530 -104.70 105.18 -8.84
CA ILE A 530 -104.04 106.11 -9.79
C ILE A 530 -104.79 106.20 -11.12
N ALA A 531 -105.30 105.08 -11.65
CA ALA A 531 -106.13 105.10 -12.86
C ALA A 531 -107.42 105.91 -12.64
N MET A 532 -108.03 105.79 -11.46
CA MET A 532 -109.21 106.56 -11.06
C MET A 532 -108.90 108.05 -10.90
N MET A 533 -107.74 108.40 -10.33
CA MET A 533 -107.27 109.79 -10.22
C MET A 533 -107.01 110.42 -11.60
N LYS A 534 -106.35 109.74 -12.54
CA LYS A 534 -106.13 110.30 -13.89
C LYS A 534 -107.44 110.62 -14.63
N ALA A 535 -108.43 109.74 -14.55
CA ALA A 535 -109.77 109.99 -15.11
C ALA A 535 -110.51 111.16 -14.41
N MET A 536 -110.01 111.62 -13.26
CA MET A 536 -110.48 112.80 -12.54
C MET A 536 -109.65 114.05 -12.89
N GLU A 537 -108.34 113.93 -13.07
CA GLU A 537 -107.45 114.99 -13.60
C GLU A 537 -107.89 115.45 -15.00
N ASP A 538 -108.21 114.52 -15.90
CA ASP A 538 -108.73 114.83 -17.25
C ASP A 538 -110.06 115.63 -17.19
N LYS A 539 -110.89 115.38 -16.17
CA LYS A 539 -112.10 116.19 -15.90
C LYS A 539 -111.76 117.56 -15.31
N VAL A 540 -110.73 117.66 -14.46
CA VAL A 540 -110.29 118.93 -13.87
C VAL A 540 -109.70 119.84 -14.96
N GLN A 541 -108.75 119.38 -15.78
CA GLN A 541 -108.19 120.20 -16.87
C GLN A 541 -109.27 120.71 -17.84
N LYS A 542 -110.28 119.87 -18.15
CA LYS A 542 -111.40 120.26 -19.01
C LYS A 542 -112.33 121.31 -18.38
N ASN A 543 -112.31 121.45 -17.06
CA ASN A 543 -112.96 122.55 -16.34
C ASN A 543 -112.02 123.76 -16.19
N GLU A 544 -110.71 123.59 -15.98
CA GLU A 544 -109.74 124.69 -15.91
C GLU A 544 -109.70 125.52 -17.19
N MET A 545 -109.75 124.88 -18.37
CA MET A 545 -109.84 125.63 -19.64
C MET A 545 -111.11 126.49 -19.73
N LYS A 546 -112.24 126.01 -19.20
CA LYS A 546 -113.47 126.84 -19.08
C LYS A 546 -113.33 127.94 -18.03
N SER A 547 -112.58 127.72 -16.95
CA SER A 547 -112.29 128.74 -15.95
C SER A 547 -111.50 129.89 -16.58
N LYS A 548 -110.47 129.59 -17.39
CA LYS A 548 -109.66 130.59 -18.10
C LYS A 548 -110.46 131.36 -19.16
N GLU A 549 -111.44 130.75 -19.82
CA GLU A 549 -112.42 131.45 -20.67
C GLU A 549 -113.36 132.39 -19.88
N LEU A 550 -113.58 132.16 -18.57
CA LEU A 550 -114.29 133.09 -17.70
C LEU A 550 -113.38 134.20 -17.16
N GLU A 551 -112.15 133.87 -16.73
CA GLU A 551 -111.18 134.84 -16.19
C GLU A 551 -110.86 135.92 -17.23
N SER A 552 -110.61 135.54 -18.50
CA SER A 552 -110.37 136.49 -19.60
C SER A 552 -111.61 137.27 -20.08
N LYS A 553 -112.78 137.02 -19.47
CA LYS A 553 -113.96 137.92 -19.51
C LYS A 553 -114.03 138.81 -18.27
N TYR A 554 -113.60 138.30 -17.11
CA TYR A 554 -113.60 139.03 -15.84
C TYR A 554 -112.56 140.16 -15.82
N GLU A 555 -111.36 139.93 -16.35
CA GLU A 555 -110.32 140.97 -16.54
C GLU A 555 -110.87 142.17 -17.31
N ARG A 556 -111.61 141.91 -18.40
CA ARG A 556 -112.22 142.92 -19.27
C ARG A 556 -113.28 143.78 -18.57
N ILE A 557 -113.97 143.22 -17.58
CA ILE A 557 -114.96 143.93 -16.74
C ILE A 557 -114.22 144.73 -15.64
N LEU A 558 -113.07 144.24 -15.17
CA LEU A 558 -112.27 144.91 -14.14
C LEU A 558 -111.57 146.17 -14.68
N GLU A 559 -111.10 146.15 -15.93
CA GLU A 559 -110.59 147.35 -16.63
C GLU A 559 -111.68 148.43 -16.80
N GLU A 560 -112.92 148.03 -17.10
CA GLU A 560 -114.07 148.95 -17.20
C GLU A 560 -114.41 149.57 -15.82
N LYS A 561 -114.29 148.80 -14.74
CA LYS A 561 -114.45 149.28 -13.35
C LYS A 561 -113.36 150.28 -12.93
N LEU A 562 -112.12 150.08 -13.38
CA LEU A 562 -110.98 150.97 -13.10
C LEU A 562 -111.24 152.41 -13.57
N SER A 563 -111.96 152.60 -14.67
CA SER A 563 -112.34 153.94 -15.15
C SER A 563 -113.35 154.63 -14.22
N LEU A 564 -114.38 153.90 -13.76
CA LEU A 564 -115.53 154.48 -13.05
C LEU A 564 -115.28 154.82 -11.56
N GLU A 565 -114.24 154.28 -10.94
CA GLU A 565 -113.86 154.66 -9.57
C GLU A 565 -112.95 155.90 -9.53
N GLY A 566 -112.23 156.21 -10.62
CA GLY A 566 -111.48 157.46 -10.76
C GLY A 566 -112.40 158.70 -10.70
N ASP A 567 -113.46 158.71 -11.51
CA ASP A 567 -114.43 159.81 -11.58
C ASP A 567 -115.17 160.05 -10.25
N LYS A 568 -115.35 159.00 -9.44
CA LYS A 568 -116.07 159.09 -8.15
C LYS A 568 -115.26 159.77 -7.06
N LEU A 569 -113.95 159.56 -6.98
CA LEU A 569 -113.16 160.12 -5.87
C LEU A 569 -112.95 161.64 -6.00
N ALA A 570 -112.91 162.15 -7.24
CA ALA A 570 -112.95 163.58 -7.52
C ALA A 570 -114.20 164.24 -6.90
N ASN A 571 -115.38 163.69 -7.18
CA ASN A 571 -116.67 164.17 -6.65
C ASN A 571 -116.78 164.09 -5.11
N ILE A 572 -116.17 163.08 -4.47
CA ILE A 572 -116.18 162.96 -2.99
C ILE A 572 -115.37 164.09 -2.33
N THR A 573 -114.32 164.57 -3.00
CA THR A 573 -113.49 165.70 -2.52
C THR A 573 -114.29 167.02 -2.47
N GLU A 574 -115.29 167.16 -3.34
CA GLU A 574 -116.18 168.33 -3.40
C GLU A 574 -117.37 168.21 -2.42
N LEU A 575 -117.97 167.03 -2.28
CA LEU A 575 -119.14 166.80 -1.42
C LEU A 575 -118.91 167.02 0.08
N VAL A 576 -117.69 166.81 0.59
CA VAL A 576 -117.38 167.11 2.00
C VAL A 576 -117.46 168.61 2.27
N HIS A 577 -117.06 169.45 1.31
CA HIS A 577 -117.06 170.91 1.42
C HIS A 577 -118.47 171.52 1.57
N LEU A 578 -119.51 170.77 1.14
CA LEU A 578 -120.93 171.10 1.28
C LEU A 578 -121.57 170.55 2.58
N LYS A 579 -120.91 169.59 3.25
CA LYS A 579 -121.46 168.94 4.45
C LYS A 579 -121.46 169.88 5.66
N ASP A 580 -120.45 170.74 5.77
CA ASP A 580 -120.32 171.72 6.84
C ASP A 580 -121.43 172.80 6.79
N GLU A 581 -122.01 173.02 5.61
CA GLU A 581 -123.11 173.97 5.40
C GLU A 581 -124.47 173.43 5.88
N ASN A 582 -124.75 172.14 5.63
CA ASN A 582 -126.05 171.52 5.94
C ASN A 582 -126.31 171.34 7.45
N GLN A 583 -125.23 171.32 8.25
CA GLN A 583 -125.23 171.39 9.72
C GLN A 583 -126.26 172.39 10.29
N LEU A 584 -126.36 173.56 9.64
CA LEU A 584 -127.08 174.75 10.11
C LEU A 584 -128.62 174.63 10.05
N LEU A 585 -129.15 173.75 9.20
CA LEU A 585 -130.58 173.77 8.80
C LEU A 585 -131.52 172.89 9.63
N LYS A 586 -131.01 171.85 10.29
CA LYS A 586 -131.85 170.78 10.87
C LYS A 586 -132.66 171.17 12.12
N ASN A 587 -132.44 172.36 12.68
CA ASN A 587 -133.06 172.88 13.90
C ASN A 587 -134.56 173.27 13.79
N LYS A 588 -135.31 172.84 12.75
CA LYS A 588 -136.62 173.46 12.41
C LYS A 588 -137.86 172.58 12.23
N VAL A 589 -137.76 171.27 11.97
CA VAL A 589 -138.87 170.54 11.28
C VAL A 589 -139.74 169.63 12.18
N LYS A 590 -139.36 169.33 13.42
CA LYS A 590 -140.01 168.27 14.23
C LYS A 590 -141.40 168.61 14.82
N ASN A 591 -142.09 169.66 14.36
CA ASN A 591 -143.25 170.23 15.07
C ASN A 591 -144.64 169.75 14.62
N LEU A 592 -144.81 169.15 13.44
CA LEU A 592 -146.14 169.06 12.79
C LEU A 592 -146.42 167.69 12.15
N LYS A 593 -146.58 166.64 12.96
CA LYS A 593 -147.04 165.31 12.49
C LYS A 593 -148.29 164.76 13.19
N GLU A 594 -148.84 165.54 14.10
CA GLU A 594 -150.17 165.40 14.71
C GLU A 594 -151.24 166.05 13.78
N GLU A 595 -152.49 165.59 13.68
CA GLU A 595 -153.02 164.27 14.02
C GLU A 595 -154.36 164.04 13.28
N GLY A 596 -154.32 163.83 11.95
CA GLY A 596 -155.51 163.54 11.13
C GLY A 596 -156.15 162.16 11.35
N VAL A 597 -155.79 161.48 12.44
CA VAL A 597 -156.09 160.06 12.75
C VAL A 597 -157.60 159.78 12.84
N ARG A 598 -158.39 160.77 13.24
CA ARG A 598 -159.73 160.60 13.83
C ARG A 598 -160.89 160.38 12.86
N VAL A 599 -160.66 160.34 11.54
CA VAL A 599 -161.73 160.40 10.54
C VAL A 599 -162.29 159.02 10.15
N LYS A 600 -161.47 157.97 10.10
CA LYS A 600 -161.85 156.69 9.44
C LYS A 600 -162.43 155.60 10.34
N GLU A 601 -162.48 155.79 11.65
CA GLU A 601 -162.95 154.75 12.58
C GLU A 601 -164.48 154.51 12.53
N LEU A 602 -165.27 155.48 12.05
CA LEU A 602 -166.73 155.43 12.14
C LEU A 602 -167.44 154.89 10.89
N GLU A 603 -166.81 154.92 9.72
CA GLU A 603 -167.37 154.32 8.48
C GLU A 603 -167.60 152.81 8.62
N MET A 604 -166.84 152.12 9.50
CA MET A 604 -167.02 150.70 9.79
C MET A 604 -168.31 150.38 10.58
N GLN A 605 -168.97 151.34 11.22
CA GLN A 605 -170.20 151.07 11.97
C GLN A 605 -171.44 150.89 11.08
N GLU A 606 -171.46 151.46 9.87
CA GLU A 606 -172.67 151.50 9.02
C GLU A 606 -173.13 150.09 8.58
N LYS A 607 -172.19 149.24 8.15
CA LYS A 607 -172.54 148.02 7.40
C LYS A 607 -173.13 146.92 8.26
N PHE A 608 -172.64 146.77 9.51
CA PHE A 608 -173.04 145.68 10.41
C PHE A 608 -174.53 145.69 10.80
N LEU A 609 -175.19 146.85 10.71
CA LEU A 609 -176.62 146.99 10.99
C LEU A 609 -177.53 146.45 9.88
N ARG A 610 -177.07 146.43 8.61
CA ARG A 610 -177.89 146.01 7.47
C ARG A 610 -178.10 144.49 7.43
N ASP A 611 -177.03 143.73 7.63
CA ASP A 611 -177.03 142.27 7.39
C ASP A 611 -177.82 141.48 8.46
N LYS A 612 -178.14 142.09 9.61
CA LYS A 612 -178.74 141.39 10.75
C LYS A 612 -180.26 141.16 10.64
N ILE A 613 -181.01 142.01 9.94
CA ILE A 613 -182.49 141.97 9.95
C ILE A 613 -183.06 141.17 8.76
N ALA A 614 -182.40 141.15 7.60
CA ALA A 614 -182.79 140.27 6.49
C ALA A 614 -182.76 138.77 6.85
N ASN A 615 -182.08 138.39 7.94
CA ASN A 615 -182.08 137.02 8.47
C ASN A 615 -183.38 136.68 9.26
N LEU A 616 -184.02 137.68 9.88
CA LEU A 616 -185.33 137.50 10.54
C LEU A 616 -186.45 137.22 9.52
N GLU A 617 -186.27 137.67 8.27
CA GLU A 617 -187.24 137.48 7.18
C GLU A 617 -187.22 136.05 6.58
N ASN A 618 -186.26 135.19 6.97
CA ASN A 618 -185.92 133.99 6.19
C ASN A 618 -185.74 132.68 6.97
N GLN A 619 -185.38 132.70 8.27
CA GLN A 619 -184.75 131.52 8.89
C GLN A 619 -185.64 130.36 9.34
N ILE A 620 -186.00 129.57 8.35
CA ILE A 620 -186.91 128.45 8.47
C ILE A 620 -186.16 127.09 7.53
N LYS A 621 -184.86 126.13 7.66
CA LYS A 621 -183.61 125.04 6.80
C LYS A 621 -182.49 123.41 6.92
N GLU A 622 -181.06 122.81 6.52
CA GLU A 622 -180.02 121.37 5.92
C GLU A 622 -178.65 119.99 6.30
N THR A 623 -177.48 119.13 5.59
CA THR A 623 -176.58 117.49 5.64
C THR A 623 -175.10 116.16 5.39
N ASN A 624 -173.66 115.66 4.89
CA ASN A 624 -172.69 114.07 4.62
C ASN A 624 -170.92 113.22 4.56
N TYR A 625 -170.16 111.89 4.05
CA TYR A 625 -168.64 110.79 4.22
C TYR A 625 -167.43 109.54 3.29
N LEU A 626 -166.26 108.44 3.55
CA LEU A 626 -164.86 107.43 2.79
C LEU A 626 -163.73 105.83 2.99
N MET A 627 -162.48 105.04 2.30
CA MET A 627 -161.38 103.51 2.34
C MET A 627 -159.77 102.64 1.58
N GLN A 628 -158.78 101.38 1.76
CA GLN A 628 -157.32 100.43 1.00
C GLN A 628 -156.05 98.94 1.25
N LYS A 629 -154.93 98.04 0.46
CA LYS A 629 -153.59 96.69 0.60
C LYS A 629 -152.27 95.70 -0.46
N ILE A 630 -151.08 94.60 -0.65
CA ILE A 630 -149.63 93.43 -0.34
C ILE A 630 -148.47 92.10 -1.26
N VAL A 631 -147.06 91.30 -1.14
CA VAL A 631 -145.99 89.93 -1.90
C VAL A 631 -144.24 89.01 -1.78
N ALA A 632 -143.39 87.76 -2.38
CA ALA A 632 -141.74 86.84 -2.35
C ALA A 632 -140.70 85.35 -3.16
N ASN A 633 -139.24 84.63 -3.14
CA ASN A 633 -138.28 83.10 -3.71
C ASN A 633 -136.52 82.14 -3.99
N THR A 634 -135.46 80.96 -4.38
CA THR A 634 -133.72 80.22 -4.52
C THR A 634 -132.72 78.57 -5.00
N LYS A 635 -131.25 78.01 -5.41
CA LYS A 635 -130.15 76.48 -5.60
C LYS A 635 -128.37 75.84 -6.16
N ASP A 636 -127.52 74.49 -6.43
CA ASP A 636 -125.82 73.70 -6.63
C ASP A 636 -124.81 72.11 -7.27
N ASP A 637 -123.31 71.54 -7.47
CA ASP A 637 -122.17 70.03 -7.66
C ASP A 637 -120.59 69.24 -8.56
N GLU A 638 -119.53 68.03 -8.38
CA GLU A 638 -118.20 66.76 -8.89
C GLU A 638 -116.40 66.30 -9.46
N LEU A 639 -115.50 65.00 -9.79
CA LEU A 639 -113.79 64.38 -10.09
C LEU A 639 -112.81 62.82 -10.73
N LYS A 640 -111.30 62.24 -10.80
CA LYS A 640 -109.99 60.84 -10.85
C LYS A 640 -108.88 59.53 -11.82
N SER A 641 -107.37 58.92 -11.88
CA SER A 641 -106.29 57.42 -12.30
C SER A 641 -104.53 56.82 -12.98
N PRO A 642 -103.51 55.56 -12.96
CA PRO A 642 -101.87 54.86 -13.56
C PRO A 642 -100.73 53.26 -13.71
N VAL A 643 -99.37 52.67 -14.39
CA VAL A 643 -98.09 51.28 -14.37
C VAL A 643 -96.62 50.45 -15.39
N ASP A 644 -95.37 49.44 -15.24
CA ASP A 644 -94.04 48.44 -16.16
C ASP A 644 -92.46 47.27 -15.91
N ILE A 645 -91.43 46.32 -16.73
CA ILE A 645 -89.80 45.37 -16.66
C ILE A 645 -88.70 43.96 -17.50
N LEU A 646 -87.17 43.43 -17.67
CA LEU A 646 -86.07 41.97 -18.11
C LEU A 646 -84.23 41.42 -18.57
N GLY A 647 -83.31 40.12 -18.91
CA GLY A 647 -81.63 39.68 -19.34
C GLY A 647 -80.57 38.46 -20.19
N HIS A 648 -79.34 38.76 -20.89
CA HIS A 648 -78.28 38.19 -22.00
C HIS A 648 -78.77 37.88 -23.46
N LYS A 649 -78.33 38.73 -24.43
CA LYS A 649 -79.09 39.13 -25.65
C LYS A 649 -80.45 39.76 -25.24
N LEU A 650 -81.04 40.71 -25.96
CA LEU A 650 -80.83 41.27 -27.31
C LEU A 650 -81.28 42.76 -27.29
N LYS A 651 -80.94 43.51 -28.36
CA LYS A 651 -81.48 44.84 -28.76
C LYS A 651 -81.97 45.80 -27.65
#